data_AF-A0A9X0QG01-F1
#
_entry.id   AF-A0A9X0QG01-F1
#
_cell.length_a   1.000
_cell.length_b   1.000
_cell.length_c   1.000
_cell.angle_alpha   90.00
_cell.angle_beta   90.00
_cell.angle_gamma   90.00
#
_symmetry.space_group_name_H-M   'P 1'
#
loop_
_entity.id
_entity.type
_entity.pdbx_description
1 polymer ?
#
loop_
_entity_poly.entity_id
_entity_poly.type
_entity_poly.pdbx_seq_one_letter_code
_entity_poly.pdbx_strand_id
1 'polypeptide(L)'
;MTSSGAKHVSAILLCAGVFLAFWAKPFHVRVQAATAPVTFSRQIAPILYKQCSSCHHPGGSGPFNLLSYADAKRWGIQIKTVTQSRYMPPWLPEPGFGNFADSRRLSAEDIALLKEWVESGMPEGDSREAPKAPVFSGEWQLGMPDLVLKVTSPMQVPASGTDLFRNFILPVPITETKYVRAMEIRPGAAQVVHHANMLIDRTASLRRQHPDDWMQGVPGMELTVDSGDTFDPDSHFLFWKPDSPALIELSGMPWRIDPGNDLILNMHLKPTGKVETLQATVGLYFADKPATAHPMLLQLEHDGAIDIPAGDAAFVIEDELKLPVDVDVLGVYPHAHYLGKRLEGYAILPDGEKKWLVLIRDWDIDRQSVYRFQSPTFLPKNTVLHMRYTYDNSKGNVRNPNSPPLRVKAGNRSVDEMGHLWLQVLPRPLPHTEEDPRVLLEQAWMQNNLRKDPKDHTALYNLASADMISGDYRPAVDLYRRILTAAPTDVRSLIALGTALDGIGDWQQAQGEYERALTIDPQSADARFDLAHLEAKHDNYVAAEQEYRRLLVENPNDAVSHNELGGVLVTVGRTAEARQEFESAIAIAPNFDALYNLAGIEADNNELPGAAVLLERALKLRDDADAHQLLGNIYAQSGKLADALDQFKSVQTLRPKEAVPHRQLAQLYSQMGQLRDAINEQNAAISLEPKNADDWNNLGVLHARNGEAGLARKDFEHALMLDPQHAAARANLARL
;
A
#
# COMPACT_ATOMS: atom_id res chain seq x y z
N MET A 1 6.18 64.80 26.38
CA MET A 1 6.73 65.91 27.21
C MET A 1 6.19 65.79 28.63
N THR A 2 6.88 66.37 29.62
CA THR A 2 6.41 66.84 30.95
C THR A 2 5.30 66.05 31.67
N SER A 3 5.48 65.33 32.79
CA SER A 3 6.18 65.55 34.08
C SER A 3 5.37 66.28 35.17
N SER A 4 5.42 65.75 36.40
CA SER A 4 5.00 66.36 37.69
C SER A 4 3.48 66.61 37.87
N GLY A 5 2.96 66.83 39.08
CA GLY A 5 3.60 66.88 40.41
C GLY A 5 2.59 67.17 41.54
N ALA A 6 2.97 66.91 42.79
CA ALA A 6 2.07 66.96 43.96
C ALA A 6 2.02 68.33 44.67
N LYS A 7 0.99 68.50 45.54
CA LYS A 7 0.85 69.42 46.70
C LYS A 7 -0.34 68.92 47.56
N HIS A 8 -0.25 68.70 48.88
CA HIS A 8 -0.19 69.66 50.02
C HIS A 8 -1.57 70.32 50.31
N VAL A 9 -2.03 70.72 51.52
CA VAL A 9 -1.55 70.76 52.95
C VAL A 9 -2.78 71.22 53.82
N SER A 10 -3.01 70.92 55.12
CA SER A 10 -2.46 69.97 56.12
C SER A 10 -3.37 69.88 57.39
N ALA A 11 -3.18 68.82 58.19
CA ALA A 11 -3.17 68.74 59.68
C ALA A 11 -4.30 69.29 60.61
N ILE A 12 -4.52 68.57 61.72
CA ILE A 12 -4.86 69.07 63.08
C ILE A 12 -4.26 68.08 64.13
N LEU A 13 -4.10 68.50 65.40
CA LEU A 13 -3.20 67.88 66.38
C LEU A 13 -3.86 67.12 67.55
N LEU A 14 -3.03 66.28 68.20
CA LEU A 14 -2.87 66.06 69.65
C LEU A 14 -3.56 64.88 70.39
N CYS A 15 -2.69 64.03 70.94
CA CYS A 15 -2.67 63.41 72.27
C CYS A 15 -3.83 62.55 72.85
N ALA A 16 -3.50 61.26 72.95
CA ALA A 16 -3.35 60.50 74.21
C ALA A 16 -4.58 60.21 75.09
N GLY A 17 -5.00 58.94 75.06
CA GLY A 17 -5.76 58.28 76.12
C GLY A 17 -5.49 56.78 76.12
N VAL A 18 -4.74 56.27 77.10
CA VAL A 18 -4.46 54.82 77.23
C VAL A 18 -5.61 54.17 77.99
N PHE A 19 -6.36 53.29 77.32
CA PHE A 19 -7.26 52.34 77.98
C PHE A 19 -6.98 50.92 77.48
N LEU A 20 -6.58 50.05 78.41
CA LEU A 20 -6.46 48.62 78.18
C LEU A 20 -7.86 47.99 78.21
N ALA A 21 -8.37 47.65 77.03
CA ALA A 21 -9.60 46.87 76.87
C ALA A 21 -9.30 45.60 76.08
N PHE A 22 -9.37 44.44 76.73
CA PHE A 22 -9.33 43.15 76.04
C PHE A 22 -10.60 42.97 75.20
N TRP A 23 -10.45 43.02 73.87
CA TRP A 23 -11.50 42.60 72.93
C TRP A 23 -11.01 41.38 72.15
N ALA A 24 -11.74 40.28 72.25
CA ALA A 24 -11.44 39.07 71.51
C ALA A 24 -11.68 39.29 70.01
N LYS A 25 -10.69 38.96 69.16
CA LYS A 25 -10.91 38.90 67.72
C LYS A 25 -11.81 37.70 67.40
N PRO A 26 -12.87 37.87 66.58
CA PRO A 26 -13.66 36.73 66.14
C PRO A 26 -12.80 35.81 65.28
N PHE A 27 -12.88 34.50 65.53
CA PHE A 27 -12.29 33.50 64.64
C PHE A 27 -13.09 33.47 63.33
N HIS A 28 -12.54 34.07 62.27
CA HIS A 28 -12.97 33.75 60.92
C HIS A 28 -12.52 32.33 60.58
N VAL A 29 -13.36 31.35 60.91
CA VAL A 29 -13.27 30.00 60.37
C VAL A 29 -13.42 30.13 58.85
N ARG A 30 -12.31 29.99 58.11
CA ARG A 30 -12.38 29.62 56.71
C ARG A 30 -13.02 28.25 56.65
N VAL A 31 -14.31 28.20 56.33
CA VAL A 31 -14.95 26.98 55.86
C VAL A 31 -14.28 26.66 54.53
N GLN A 32 -13.27 25.81 54.60
CA GLN A 32 -12.64 25.22 53.43
C GLN A 32 -13.72 24.38 52.75
N ALA A 33 -14.21 24.84 51.59
CA ALA A 33 -15.29 24.18 50.88
C ALA A 33 -14.88 22.72 50.64
N ALA A 34 -15.66 21.79 51.19
CA ALA A 34 -15.39 20.37 51.01
C ALA A 34 -15.44 20.07 49.50
N THR A 35 -14.34 19.52 48.98
CA THR A 35 -14.30 19.01 47.60
C THR A 35 -15.44 18.01 47.43
N ALA A 36 -16.29 18.23 46.42
CA ALA A 36 -17.43 17.36 46.18
C ALA A 36 -16.93 15.91 45.99
N PRO A 37 -17.55 14.92 46.67
CA PRO A 37 -17.03 13.56 46.67
C PRO A 37 -16.95 12.99 45.25
N VAL A 38 -15.93 12.17 44.98
CA VAL A 38 -15.83 11.42 43.74
C VAL A 38 -16.95 10.38 43.69
N THR A 39 -17.79 10.40 42.66
CA THR A 39 -18.95 9.53 42.50
C THR A 39 -18.90 8.73 41.20
N PHE A 40 -19.68 7.66 41.12
CA PHE A 40 -19.78 6.87 39.90
C PHE A 40 -20.27 7.72 38.74
N SER A 41 -21.43 8.36 38.87
CA SER A 41 -22.06 9.13 37.80
C SER A 41 -21.13 10.17 37.18
N ARG A 42 -20.51 11.00 38.02
CA ARG A 42 -19.88 12.24 37.59
C ARG A 42 -18.41 12.10 37.20
N GLN A 43 -17.67 11.18 37.82
CA GLN A 43 -16.23 11.01 37.56
C GLN A 43 -15.88 9.63 37.00
N ILE A 44 -16.39 8.54 37.59
CA ILE A 44 -15.91 7.20 37.26
C ILE A 44 -16.56 6.61 36.01
N ALA A 45 -17.85 6.83 35.78
CA ALA A 45 -18.54 6.38 34.57
C ALA A 45 -17.89 6.96 33.29
N PRO A 46 -17.55 8.26 33.18
CA PRO A 46 -16.75 8.78 32.07
C PRO A 46 -15.42 8.03 31.85
N ILE A 47 -14.69 7.69 32.92
CA ILE A 47 -13.41 6.97 32.82
C ILE A 47 -13.63 5.54 32.32
N LEU A 48 -14.53 4.78 32.95
CA LEU A 48 -14.78 3.39 32.58
C LEU A 48 -15.39 3.25 31.18
N TYR A 49 -16.30 4.15 30.80
CA TYR A 49 -16.94 4.14 29.48
C TYR A 49 -16.00 4.57 28.35
N LYS A 50 -14.94 5.33 28.65
CA LYS A 50 -13.90 5.70 27.67
C LYS A 50 -12.78 4.66 27.57
N GLN A 51 -12.34 4.10 28.70
CA GLN A 51 -11.06 3.39 28.81
C GLN A 51 -11.20 1.88 29.08
N CYS A 52 -12.39 1.38 29.44
CA CYS A 52 -12.57 -0.02 29.86
C CYS A 52 -13.74 -0.72 29.16
N SER A 53 -14.86 -0.04 28.92
CA SER A 53 -16.08 -0.67 28.41
C SER A 53 -15.99 -1.16 26.97
N SER A 54 -14.97 -0.77 26.19
CA SER A 54 -14.70 -1.35 24.86
C SER A 54 -14.41 -2.85 24.94
N CYS A 55 -13.87 -3.32 26.08
CA CYS A 55 -13.66 -4.73 26.36
C CYS A 55 -14.67 -5.28 27.37
N HIS A 56 -15.01 -4.47 28.36
CA HIS A 56 -15.89 -4.84 29.46
C HIS A 56 -17.37 -4.56 29.14
N HIS A 57 -17.90 -5.23 28.12
CA HIS A 57 -19.31 -5.23 27.73
C HIS A 57 -19.79 -6.65 27.38
N PRO A 58 -21.11 -6.90 27.32
CA PRO A 58 -21.64 -8.18 26.85
C PRO A 58 -21.16 -8.48 25.43
N GLY A 59 -20.38 -9.56 25.27
CA GLY A 59 -19.80 -9.98 23.98
C GLY A 59 -18.41 -9.42 23.66
N GLY A 60 -17.83 -8.55 24.48
CA GLY A 60 -16.42 -8.13 24.38
C GLY A 60 -15.47 -9.16 24.98
N SER A 61 -14.15 -8.96 24.85
CA SER A 61 -13.14 -9.90 25.37
C SER A 61 -12.95 -9.82 26.90
N GLY A 62 -13.56 -8.84 27.58
CA GLY A 62 -13.45 -8.66 29.02
C GLY A 62 -14.29 -9.67 29.82
N PRO A 63 -13.77 -10.29 30.89
CA PRO A 63 -14.46 -11.36 31.63
C PRO A 63 -15.67 -10.88 32.48
N PHE A 64 -16.00 -9.60 32.44
CA PHE A 64 -17.16 -9.00 33.13
C PHE A 64 -17.50 -7.63 32.52
N ASN A 65 -18.75 -7.20 32.69
CA ASN A 65 -19.23 -5.89 32.24
C ASN A 65 -18.72 -4.74 33.13
N LEU A 66 -18.66 -3.51 32.58
CA LEU A 66 -18.48 -2.26 33.31
C LEU A 66 -19.44 -1.16 32.84
N LEU A 67 -20.65 -1.55 32.39
CA LEU A 67 -21.65 -0.63 31.84
C LEU A 67 -22.56 0.01 32.90
N SER A 68 -22.57 -0.49 34.14
CA SER A 68 -23.41 0.05 35.22
C SER A 68 -22.63 0.32 36.52
N TYR A 69 -23.21 1.14 37.41
CA TYR A 69 -22.71 1.33 38.78
C TYR A 69 -22.60 0.02 39.54
N ALA A 70 -23.59 -0.88 39.41
CA ALA A 70 -23.60 -2.17 40.09
C ALA A 70 -22.44 -3.06 39.65
N ASP A 71 -22.14 -3.09 38.34
CA ASP A 71 -20.98 -3.78 37.80
C ASP A 71 -19.67 -3.17 38.30
N ALA A 72 -19.50 -1.85 38.16
CA ALA A 72 -18.28 -1.15 38.57
C ALA A 72 -18.01 -1.31 40.08
N LYS A 73 -19.06 -1.25 40.91
CA LYS A 73 -18.96 -1.42 42.36
C LYS A 73 -18.62 -2.85 42.77
N ARG A 74 -19.13 -3.85 42.05
CA ARG A 74 -18.80 -5.27 42.27
C ARG A 74 -17.31 -5.55 42.06
N TRP A 75 -16.65 -4.83 41.15
CA TRP A 75 -15.25 -5.04 40.78
C TRP A 75 -14.30 -3.93 41.26
N GLY A 76 -14.77 -2.95 42.03
CA GLY A 76 -13.99 -1.75 42.38
C GLY A 76 -12.64 -2.02 43.04
N ILE A 77 -12.54 -3.05 43.90
CA ILE A 77 -11.27 -3.44 44.54
C ILE A 77 -10.26 -3.94 43.49
N GLN A 78 -10.72 -4.76 42.55
CA GLN A 78 -9.93 -5.24 41.42
C GLN A 78 -9.54 -4.09 40.50
N ILE A 79 -10.49 -3.24 40.09
CA ILE A 79 -10.26 -2.04 39.26
C ILE A 79 -9.17 -1.16 39.88
N LYS A 80 -9.27 -0.84 41.18
CA LYS A 80 -8.24 -0.07 41.90
C LYS A 80 -6.87 -0.75 41.80
N THR A 81 -6.82 -2.05 42.02
CA THR A 81 -5.57 -2.83 42.04
C THR A 81 -4.89 -2.82 40.66
N VAL A 82 -5.63 -3.14 39.59
CA VAL A 82 -5.07 -3.27 38.24
C VAL A 82 -4.76 -1.93 37.56
N THR A 83 -5.44 -0.85 37.95
CA THR A 83 -5.15 0.49 37.44
C THR A 83 -4.01 1.17 38.19
N GLN A 84 -3.87 0.92 39.50
CA GLN A 84 -2.70 1.35 40.28
C GLN A 84 -1.40 0.66 39.83
N SER A 85 -1.44 -0.64 39.48
CA SER A 85 -0.29 -1.36 38.93
C SER A 85 -0.04 -1.07 37.44
N ARG A 86 -0.92 -0.30 36.78
CA ARG A 86 -0.96 -0.09 35.32
C ARG A 86 -1.10 -1.36 34.47
N TYR A 87 -1.53 -2.47 35.07
CA TYR A 87 -1.86 -3.70 34.35
C TYR A 87 -3.11 -3.55 33.46
N MET A 88 -4.02 -2.64 33.81
CA MET A 88 -5.18 -2.27 33.00
C MET A 88 -5.39 -0.75 32.95
N PRO A 89 -5.89 -0.20 31.83
CA PRO A 89 -6.03 -0.84 30.52
C PRO A 89 -4.64 -1.15 29.93
N PRO A 90 -4.49 -2.22 29.14
CA PRO A 90 -3.19 -2.65 28.62
C PRO A 90 -2.67 -1.66 27.59
N TRP A 91 -1.50 -1.07 27.85
CA TRP A 91 -0.82 -0.17 26.94
C TRP A 91 0.70 -0.20 27.14
N LEU A 92 1.41 -0.94 26.28
CA LEU A 92 2.85 -1.16 26.39
C LEU A 92 3.72 0.10 26.14
N PRO A 93 3.41 0.99 25.16
CA PRO A 93 4.27 2.14 24.87
C PRO A 93 4.33 3.17 26.00
N GLU A 94 5.53 3.69 26.27
CA GLU A 94 5.74 4.71 27.31
C GLU A 94 5.39 6.13 26.84
N PRO A 95 4.72 6.94 27.69
CA PRO A 95 4.44 8.35 27.41
C PRO A 95 5.70 9.15 27.09
N GLY A 96 5.67 9.90 25.98
CA GLY A 96 6.78 10.71 25.49
C GLY A 96 7.75 9.98 24.55
N PHE A 97 7.55 8.68 24.31
CA PHE A 97 8.37 7.86 23.42
C PHE A 97 7.55 7.42 22.20
N GLY A 98 7.08 8.41 21.44
CA GLY A 98 6.02 8.28 20.43
C GLY A 98 4.70 8.92 20.91
N ASN A 99 3.89 9.42 19.96
CA ASN A 99 2.59 10.05 20.25
C ASN A 99 1.49 9.35 19.43
N PHE A 100 0.71 8.50 20.07
CA PHE A 100 -0.21 7.56 19.41
C PHE A 100 -1.67 7.95 19.60
N ALA A 101 -2.48 7.77 18.55
CA ALA A 101 -3.90 8.16 18.54
C ALA A 101 -4.72 7.39 19.60
N ASP A 102 -4.56 6.06 19.65
CA ASP A 102 -5.43 5.15 20.39
C ASP A 102 -4.98 4.89 21.84
N SER A 103 -4.28 5.83 22.48
CA SER A 103 -3.66 5.57 23.79
C SER A 103 -4.68 5.32 24.91
N ARG A 104 -4.88 4.03 25.24
CA ARG A 104 -5.78 3.56 26.32
C ARG A 104 -5.20 3.75 27.74
N ARG A 105 -4.08 4.46 27.89
CA ARG A 105 -3.36 4.58 29.17
C ARG A 105 -4.02 5.63 30.08
N LEU A 106 -4.47 5.19 31.26
CA LEU A 106 -5.03 6.07 32.28
C LEU A 106 -4.01 7.12 32.76
N SER A 107 -4.48 8.36 32.91
CA SER A 107 -3.70 9.45 33.49
C SER A 107 -3.47 9.22 34.99
N ALA A 108 -2.57 10.00 35.60
CA ALA A 108 -2.38 9.96 37.05
C ALA A 108 -3.63 10.44 37.81
N GLU A 109 -4.44 11.32 37.21
CA GLU A 109 -5.69 11.82 37.77
C GLU A 109 -6.79 10.77 37.72
N ASP A 110 -6.97 10.08 36.59
CA ASP A 110 -7.95 8.99 36.47
C ASP A 110 -7.71 7.88 37.51
N ILE A 111 -6.44 7.48 37.70
CA ILE A 111 -6.04 6.47 38.69
C ILE A 111 -6.27 6.97 40.12
N ALA A 112 -6.07 8.27 40.38
CA ALA A 112 -6.37 8.88 41.68
C ALA A 112 -7.88 8.92 41.96
N LEU A 113 -8.70 9.30 40.98
CA LEU A 113 -10.16 9.30 41.08
C LEU A 113 -10.71 7.88 41.31
N LEU A 114 -10.26 6.90 40.54
CA LEU A 114 -10.62 5.49 40.73
C LEU A 114 -10.22 4.98 42.12
N LYS A 115 -9.04 5.36 42.62
CA LYS A 115 -8.60 5.06 43.98
C LYS A 115 -9.53 5.68 45.03
N GLU A 116 -9.78 6.99 44.93
CA GLU A 116 -10.58 7.76 45.91
C GLU A 116 -12.03 7.27 45.95
N TRP A 117 -12.64 6.99 44.80
CA TRP A 117 -13.99 6.41 44.72
C TRP A 117 -14.07 5.06 45.45
N VAL A 118 -13.07 4.20 45.30
CA VAL A 118 -13.05 2.89 45.97
C VAL A 118 -12.78 3.03 47.48
N GLU A 119 -11.89 3.94 47.88
CA GLU A 119 -11.56 4.18 49.29
C GLU A 119 -12.63 4.98 50.05
N SER A 120 -13.50 5.72 49.35
CA SER A 120 -14.69 6.39 49.90
C SER A 120 -15.96 5.52 49.93
N GLY A 121 -15.84 4.21 49.63
CA GLY A 121 -16.96 3.26 49.71
C GLY A 121 -17.83 3.14 48.45
N MET A 122 -17.33 3.65 47.32
CA MET A 122 -17.94 3.61 45.99
C MET A 122 -19.35 4.24 45.97
N PRO A 123 -19.51 5.54 46.24
CA PRO A 123 -20.80 6.23 46.14
C PRO A 123 -21.26 6.34 44.68
N GLU A 124 -22.56 6.18 44.44
CA GLU A 124 -23.15 6.28 43.10
C GLU A 124 -23.16 7.73 42.57
N GLY A 125 -23.61 8.67 43.40
CA GLY A 125 -23.91 10.04 43.00
C GLY A 125 -25.35 10.21 42.54
N ASP A 126 -25.65 11.32 41.84
CA ASP A 126 -26.93 11.48 41.17
C ASP A 126 -26.90 10.73 39.84
N SER A 127 -27.78 9.74 39.64
CA SER A 127 -27.80 8.96 38.39
C SER A 127 -28.15 9.79 37.14
N ARG A 128 -28.63 11.03 37.32
CA ARG A 128 -28.88 12.00 36.23
C ARG A 128 -27.63 12.77 35.80
N GLU A 129 -26.56 12.78 36.61
CA GLU A 129 -25.25 13.28 36.21
C GLU A 129 -24.43 12.23 35.42
N ALA A 130 -24.91 10.98 35.34
CA ALA A 130 -24.20 9.92 34.64
C ALA A 130 -24.22 10.12 33.12
N PRO A 131 -23.09 9.94 32.40
CA PRO A 131 -23.12 9.78 30.96
C PRO A 131 -23.96 8.56 30.58
N LYS A 132 -24.54 8.55 29.38
CA LYS A 132 -25.18 7.34 28.86
C LYS A 132 -24.13 6.25 28.65
N ALA A 133 -24.42 5.04 29.12
CA ALA A 133 -23.57 3.88 28.86
C ALA A 133 -23.43 3.64 27.34
N PRO A 134 -22.23 3.31 26.84
CA PRO A 134 -22.05 2.94 25.43
C PRO A 134 -22.90 1.72 25.05
N VAL A 135 -23.42 1.73 23.82
CA VAL A 135 -24.24 0.66 23.26
C VAL A 135 -23.41 -0.11 22.23
N PHE A 136 -23.30 -1.41 22.42
CA PHE A 136 -22.62 -2.33 21.50
C PHE A 136 -23.69 -3.24 20.88
N SER A 137 -24.03 -3.03 19.60
CA SER A 137 -25.14 -3.75 18.95
C SER A 137 -24.80 -5.17 18.49
N GLY A 138 -23.51 -5.52 18.42
CA GLY A 138 -23.03 -6.79 17.83
C GLY A 138 -23.10 -6.84 16.31
N GLU A 139 -23.61 -5.78 15.68
CA GLU A 139 -23.58 -5.51 14.24
C GLU A 139 -22.20 -4.95 13.84
N TRP A 140 -22.07 -4.52 12.58
CA TRP A 140 -20.87 -3.89 12.05
C TRP A 140 -20.75 -2.43 12.57
N GLN A 141 -19.55 -2.03 13.00
CA GLN A 141 -19.31 -0.73 13.63
C GLN A 141 -19.47 0.45 12.66
N LEU A 142 -19.15 0.27 11.39
CA LEU A 142 -19.23 1.31 10.35
C LEU A 142 -20.53 1.28 9.53
N GLY A 143 -21.53 0.48 9.95
CA GLY A 143 -22.72 0.17 9.16
C GLY A 143 -22.52 -1.07 8.28
N MET A 144 -23.46 -1.38 7.39
CA MET A 144 -23.35 -2.57 6.54
C MET A 144 -22.15 -2.47 5.57
N PRO A 145 -21.24 -3.47 5.49
CA PRO A 145 -20.17 -3.51 4.50
C PRO A 145 -20.69 -3.63 3.07
N ASP A 146 -19.92 -3.08 2.12
CA ASP A 146 -20.19 -3.17 0.68
C ASP A 146 -19.97 -4.60 0.15
N LEU A 147 -19.05 -5.35 0.77
CA LEU A 147 -18.82 -6.77 0.52
C LEU A 147 -18.54 -7.50 1.85
N VAL A 148 -19.13 -8.68 2.03
CA VAL A 148 -18.88 -9.56 3.20
C VAL A 148 -18.33 -10.90 2.73
N LEU A 149 -17.05 -11.16 3.04
CA LEU A 149 -16.40 -12.45 2.85
C LEU A 149 -16.63 -13.33 4.09
N LYS A 150 -16.57 -14.66 3.91
CA LYS A 150 -16.81 -15.63 4.99
C LYS A 150 -15.88 -16.83 4.87
N VAL A 151 -15.30 -17.26 5.98
CA VAL A 151 -14.56 -18.53 6.07
C VAL A 151 -15.54 -19.69 5.89
N THR A 152 -15.38 -20.43 4.79
CA THR A 152 -16.32 -21.49 4.37
C THR A 152 -16.41 -22.62 5.39
N SER A 153 -15.28 -23.16 5.82
CA SER A 153 -15.21 -24.28 6.77
C SER A 153 -15.05 -23.79 8.21
N PRO A 154 -15.96 -24.10 9.14
CA PRO A 154 -15.75 -23.83 10.56
C PRO A 154 -14.58 -24.64 11.13
N MET A 155 -13.70 -23.99 11.90
CA MET A 155 -12.60 -24.63 12.60
C MET A 155 -12.98 -24.91 14.06
N GLN A 156 -12.57 -26.05 14.61
CA GLN A 156 -12.60 -26.29 16.06
C GLN A 156 -11.27 -25.86 16.70
N VAL A 157 -11.33 -24.91 17.64
CA VAL A 157 -10.19 -24.57 18.51
C VAL A 157 -10.25 -25.47 19.76
N PRO A 158 -9.16 -26.16 20.15
CA PRO A 158 -9.18 -27.09 21.26
C PRO A 158 -9.24 -26.38 22.63
N ALA A 159 -9.73 -27.10 23.64
CA ALA A 159 -9.82 -26.59 25.01
C ALA A 159 -8.46 -26.31 25.68
N SER A 160 -7.40 -26.98 25.23
CA SER A 160 -6.03 -26.88 25.75
C SER A 160 -5.03 -27.25 24.67
N GLY A 161 -3.81 -26.74 24.76
CA GLY A 161 -2.73 -26.98 23.82
C GLY A 161 -1.76 -25.80 23.82
N THR A 162 -0.89 -25.72 22.81
CA THR A 162 -0.23 -24.48 22.43
C THR A 162 -1.18 -23.60 21.60
N ASP A 163 -0.74 -22.37 21.30
CA ASP A 163 -1.36 -21.55 20.28
C ASP A 163 -1.39 -22.25 18.91
N LEU A 164 -2.31 -21.84 18.05
CA LEU A 164 -2.48 -22.31 16.68
C LEU A 164 -2.43 -21.14 15.71
N PHE A 165 -1.78 -21.32 14.57
CA PHE A 165 -1.82 -20.39 13.45
C PHE A 165 -2.57 -21.00 12.26
N ARG A 166 -3.45 -20.22 11.64
CA ARG A 166 -4.24 -20.61 10.48
C ARG A 166 -4.45 -19.47 9.49
N ASN A 167 -4.35 -19.80 8.22
CA ASN A 167 -4.42 -18.87 7.10
C ASN A 167 -5.64 -19.22 6.24
N PHE A 168 -6.77 -18.55 6.50
CA PHE A 168 -8.02 -18.79 5.77
C PHE A 168 -8.03 -17.96 4.49
N ILE A 169 -7.92 -18.64 3.35
CA ILE A 169 -7.99 -18.03 2.02
C ILE A 169 -9.45 -17.67 1.70
N LEU A 170 -9.67 -16.42 1.29
CA LEU A 170 -10.96 -15.82 0.98
C LEU A 170 -10.92 -15.24 -0.45
N PRO A 171 -11.30 -16.00 -1.48
CA PRO A 171 -11.37 -15.49 -2.84
C PRO A 171 -12.38 -14.36 -2.96
N VAL A 172 -12.00 -13.27 -3.63
CA VAL A 172 -12.81 -12.04 -3.70
C VAL A 172 -13.70 -12.04 -4.95
N PRO A 173 -15.04 -12.09 -4.82
CA PRO A 173 -15.96 -12.20 -5.96
C PRO A 173 -16.21 -10.83 -6.61
N ILE A 174 -15.17 -10.24 -7.22
CA ILE A 174 -15.24 -8.98 -7.96
C ILE A 174 -14.82 -9.16 -9.43
N THR A 175 -15.49 -8.44 -10.33
CA THR A 175 -15.24 -8.45 -11.78
C THR A 175 -14.55 -7.18 -12.30
N GLU A 176 -14.26 -6.24 -11.40
CA GLU A 176 -13.55 -4.99 -11.65
C GLU A 176 -12.76 -4.61 -10.39
N THR A 177 -11.67 -3.87 -10.53
CA THR A 177 -10.84 -3.41 -9.40
C THR A 177 -11.66 -2.63 -8.37
N LYS A 178 -11.39 -2.88 -7.08
CA LYS A 178 -11.98 -2.15 -5.95
C LYS A 178 -10.89 -1.56 -5.05
N TYR A 179 -11.23 -0.44 -4.43
CA TYR A 179 -10.37 0.27 -3.48
C TYR A 179 -11.03 0.22 -2.10
N VAL A 180 -10.35 -0.34 -1.11
CA VAL A 180 -10.91 -0.59 0.23
C VAL A 180 -10.37 0.45 1.21
N ARG A 181 -11.27 1.21 1.83
CA ARG A 181 -10.95 2.27 2.82
C ARG A 181 -11.02 1.80 4.26
N ALA A 182 -11.65 0.65 4.53
CA ALA A 182 -11.82 0.10 5.87
C ALA A 182 -12.11 -1.40 5.80
N MET A 183 -11.78 -2.12 6.87
CA MET A 183 -12.29 -3.48 7.08
C MET A 183 -12.78 -3.69 8.52
N GLU A 184 -13.66 -4.67 8.69
CA GLU A 184 -14.01 -5.24 9.99
C GLU A 184 -13.91 -6.76 9.96
N ILE A 185 -13.18 -7.34 10.92
CA ILE A 185 -13.11 -8.80 11.11
C ILE A 185 -14.03 -9.17 12.27
N ARG A 186 -15.00 -10.06 12.01
CA ARG A 186 -15.93 -10.62 12.99
C ARG A 186 -15.69 -12.13 13.06
N PRO A 187 -14.87 -12.64 14.02
CA PRO A 187 -14.40 -14.03 14.02
C PRO A 187 -15.45 -15.09 14.41
N GLY A 188 -16.63 -14.69 14.87
CA GLY A 188 -17.66 -15.57 15.43
C GLY A 188 -17.36 -16.00 16.88
N ALA A 189 -16.08 -16.27 17.20
CA ALA A 189 -15.59 -16.57 18.55
C ALA A 189 -14.37 -15.68 18.87
N ALA A 190 -14.60 -14.43 19.31
CA ALA A 190 -13.51 -13.49 19.59
C ALA A 190 -12.58 -13.92 20.74
N GLN A 191 -13.10 -14.71 21.68
CA GLN A 191 -12.38 -15.18 22.87
C GLN A 191 -11.21 -16.14 22.57
N VAL A 192 -11.21 -16.83 21.43
CA VAL A 192 -10.10 -17.68 20.99
C VAL A 192 -9.08 -16.97 20.12
N VAL A 193 -9.33 -15.73 19.67
CA VAL A 193 -8.40 -15.01 18.79
C VAL A 193 -7.45 -14.19 19.66
N HIS A 194 -6.15 -14.37 19.48
CA HIS A 194 -5.15 -13.48 20.04
C HIS A 194 -5.04 -12.20 19.18
N HIS A 195 -4.79 -12.39 17.88
CA HIS A 195 -4.91 -11.36 16.85
C HIS A 195 -5.13 -12.03 15.47
N ALA A 196 -5.42 -11.23 14.46
CA ALA A 196 -5.50 -11.65 13.07
C ALA A 196 -4.93 -10.56 12.15
N ASN A 197 -4.36 -10.96 11.03
CA ASN A 197 -3.85 -10.10 9.98
C ASN A 197 -4.58 -10.44 8.67
N MET A 198 -4.76 -9.45 7.79
CA MET A 198 -5.13 -9.70 6.40
C MET A 198 -3.91 -9.50 5.50
N LEU A 199 -3.59 -10.50 4.69
CA LEU A 199 -2.64 -10.37 3.58
C LEU A 199 -3.41 -10.38 2.26
N ILE A 200 -2.81 -9.82 1.21
CA ILE A 200 -3.39 -9.80 -0.14
C ILE A 200 -2.52 -10.69 -1.04
N ASP A 201 -3.09 -11.79 -1.52
CA ASP A 201 -2.43 -12.68 -2.48
C ASP A 201 -2.85 -12.26 -3.89
N ARG A 202 -2.03 -11.40 -4.50
CA ARG A 202 -2.28 -10.77 -5.81
C ARG A 202 -2.52 -11.81 -6.90
N THR A 203 -1.80 -12.92 -6.83
CA THR A 203 -1.82 -13.95 -7.86
C THR A 203 -2.69 -15.16 -7.50
N ALA A 204 -3.29 -15.23 -6.31
CA ALA A 204 -3.90 -16.45 -5.72
C ALA A 204 -2.91 -17.64 -5.63
N SER A 205 -1.64 -17.33 -5.41
CA SER A 205 -0.52 -18.27 -5.28
C SER A 205 -0.73 -19.32 -4.19
N LEU A 206 -1.14 -18.92 -2.98
CA LEU A 206 -1.32 -19.83 -1.86
C LEU A 206 -2.49 -20.80 -2.11
N ARG A 207 -3.52 -20.36 -2.84
CA ARG A 207 -4.61 -21.24 -3.30
C ARG A 207 -4.17 -22.23 -4.36
N ARG A 208 -3.26 -21.86 -5.27
CA ARG A 208 -2.63 -22.80 -6.23
C ARG A 208 -1.71 -23.82 -5.54
N GLN A 209 -1.01 -23.42 -4.48
CA GLN A 209 -0.17 -24.33 -3.67
C GLN A 209 -1.00 -25.33 -2.86
N HIS A 210 -2.23 -24.97 -2.50
CA HIS A 210 -3.13 -25.75 -1.62
C HIS A 210 -4.46 -26.15 -2.29
N PRO A 211 -4.46 -26.79 -3.48
CA PRO A 211 -5.67 -26.95 -4.29
C PRO A 211 -6.76 -27.79 -3.62
N ASP A 212 -6.37 -28.80 -2.84
CA ASP A 212 -7.28 -29.75 -2.18
C ASP A 212 -7.74 -29.31 -0.77
N ASP A 213 -6.98 -28.44 -0.08
CA ASP A 213 -7.19 -28.15 1.35
C ASP A 213 -7.33 -26.66 1.73
N TRP A 214 -7.12 -25.71 0.81
CA TRP A 214 -7.22 -24.26 1.09
C TRP A 214 -8.50 -23.84 1.84
N MET A 215 -9.63 -24.48 1.53
CA MET A 215 -10.93 -24.21 2.17
C MET A 215 -10.98 -24.51 3.67
N GLN A 216 -10.02 -25.27 4.21
CA GLN A 216 -9.89 -25.60 5.63
C GLN A 216 -8.99 -24.62 6.41
N GLY A 217 -8.26 -23.75 5.68
CA GLY A 217 -7.25 -22.85 6.22
C GLY A 217 -5.88 -23.52 6.38
N VAL A 218 -4.87 -22.96 5.73
CA VAL A 218 -3.49 -23.50 5.68
C VAL A 218 -2.81 -23.35 7.06
N PRO A 219 -2.13 -24.37 7.58
CA PRO A 219 -1.35 -24.28 8.82
C PRO A 219 -0.04 -23.48 8.64
N GLY A 220 0.20 -22.47 9.48
CA GLY A 220 1.49 -21.75 9.50
C GLY A 220 1.36 -20.36 10.12
N MET A 221 2.41 -19.86 10.77
CA MET A 221 2.51 -18.45 11.19
C MET A 221 2.87 -17.58 9.99
N GLU A 222 3.99 -17.91 9.35
CA GLU A 222 4.50 -17.27 8.14
C GLU A 222 3.81 -17.82 6.89
N LEU A 223 3.92 -17.04 5.81
CA LEU A 223 3.34 -17.27 4.50
C LEU A 223 4.31 -16.77 3.43
N THR A 224 4.39 -17.48 2.30
CA THR A 224 5.05 -16.97 1.09
C THR A 224 4.00 -16.89 -0.01
N VAL A 225 3.50 -15.67 -0.24
CA VAL A 225 2.63 -15.35 -1.37
C VAL A 225 3.45 -14.74 -2.49
N ASP A 226 2.95 -14.86 -3.72
CA ASP A 226 3.53 -14.23 -4.88
C ASP A 226 2.80 -12.92 -5.24
N SER A 227 3.55 -11.83 -5.28
CA SER A 227 3.12 -10.51 -5.75
C SER A 227 2.73 -10.48 -7.23
N GLY A 228 3.27 -11.41 -8.02
CA GLY A 228 3.28 -11.33 -9.48
C GLY A 228 4.23 -10.23 -9.97
N ASP A 229 4.08 -9.88 -11.25
CA ASP A 229 5.03 -9.06 -12.02
C ASP A 229 4.92 -7.55 -11.73
N THR A 230 3.87 -7.13 -11.03
CA THR A 230 3.66 -5.73 -10.67
C THR A 230 4.28 -5.39 -9.32
N PHE A 231 5.00 -4.28 -9.24
CA PHE A 231 5.53 -3.77 -7.97
C PHE A 231 4.42 -3.25 -7.04
N ASP A 232 3.98 -4.11 -6.13
CA ASP A 232 3.05 -3.75 -5.07
C ASP A 232 3.49 -4.35 -3.72
N PRO A 233 4.48 -3.73 -3.03
CA PRO A 233 4.95 -4.20 -1.73
C PRO A 233 3.87 -4.07 -0.65
N ASP A 234 4.04 -4.85 0.42
CA ASP A 234 3.23 -4.73 1.64
C ASP A 234 3.17 -3.28 2.09
N SER A 235 1.95 -2.77 2.32
CA SER A 235 1.68 -1.33 2.36
C SER A 235 0.86 -0.86 3.56
N HIS A 236 0.01 -1.73 4.13
CA HIS A 236 -0.92 -1.36 5.20
C HIS A 236 -0.84 -2.31 6.39
N PHE A 237 -0.90 -1.77 7.61
CA PHE A 237 -1.11 -2.56 8.82
C PHE A 237 -2.57 -3.05 8.92
N LEU A 238 -2.91 -4.06 8.10
CA LEU A 238 -4.21 -4.74 8.06
C LEU A 238 -4.42 -5.70 9.26
N PHE A 239 -4.09 -5.20 10.46
CA PHE A 239 -4.10 -5.91 11.74
C PHE A 239 -5.43 -5.72 12.48
N TRP A 240 -5.91 -6.79 13.10
CA TRP A 240 -7.06 -6.80 13.99
C TRP A 240 -6.78 -7.61 15.26
N LYS A 241 -7.36 -7.21 16.38
CA LYS A 241 -7.48 -8.04 17.58
C LYS A 241 -8.80 -7.76 18.29
N PRO A 242 -9.27 -8.63 19.21
CA PRO A 242 -10.50 -8.40 19.95
C PRO A 242 -10.56 -6.99 20.55
N ASP A 243 -11.75 -6.39 20.49
CA ASP A 243 -12.05 -5.05 21.03
C ASP A 243 -11.18 -3.91 20.46
N SER A 244 -10.69 -4.09 19.23
CA SER A 244 -10.19 -2.99 18.38
C SER A 244 -11.36 -2.24 17.74
N PRO A 245 -11.31 -0.89 17.65
CA PRO A 245 -12.25 -0.16 16.82
C PRO A 245 -12.08 -0.58 15.36
N ALA A 246 -13.15 -0.45 14.56
CA ALA A 246 -13.05 -0.62 13.12
C ALA A 246 -12.04 0.36 12.52
N LEU A 247 -11.09 -0.16 11.75
CA LEU A 247 -10.02 0.62 11.15
C LEU A 247 -10.51 1.26 9.85
N ILE A 248 -10.41 2.58 9.77
CA ILE A 248 -10.52 3.34 8.52
C ILE A 248 -9.11 3.83 8.18
N GLU A 249 -8.67 3.57 6.95
CA GLU A 249 -7.41 4.07 6.43
C GLU A 249 -7.44 5.60 6.28
N LEU A 250 -6.25 6.21 6.31
CA LEU A 250 -6.14 7.66 6.15
C LEU A 250 -6.59 8.11 4.75
N SER A 251 -7.09 9.35 4.67
CA SER A 251 -7.62 9.90 3.42
C SER A 251 -6.57 9.86 2.30
N GLY A 252 -6.97 9.37 1.13
CA GLY A 252 -6.09 9.18 -0.03
C GLY A 252 -5.37 7.82 -0.09
N MET A 253 -5.50 6.96 0.93
CA MET A 253 -4.84 5.64 0.99
C MET A 253 -5.80 4.44 1.16
N PRO A 254 -6.83 4.25 0.31
CA PRO A 254 -7.53 2.96 0.22
C PRO A 254 -6.67 1.92 -0.53
N TRP A 255 -6.57 0.70 -0.02
CA TRP A 255 -5.79 -0.37 -0.65
C TRP A 255 -6.54 -1.06 -1.78
N ARG A 256 -5.82 -1.47 -2.83
CA ARG A 256 -6.39 -2.05 -4.07
C ARG A 256 -6.69 -3.55 -3.89
N ILE A 257 -7.78 -4.02 -4.49
CA ILE A 257 -8.04 -5.44 -4.81
C ILE A 257 -8.45 -5.52 -6.28
N ASP A 258 -7.81 -6.39 -7.04
CA ASP A 258 -8.11 -6.66 -8.44
C ASP A 258 -8.84 -8.00 -8.61
N PRO A 259 -9.58 -8.22 -9.73
CA PRO A 259 -10.22 -9.50 -10.01
C PRO A 259 -9.21 -10.66 -9.99
N GLY A 260 -9.57 -11.75 -9.31
CA GLY A 260 -8.71 -12.92 -9.15
C GLY A 260 -7.78 -12.89 -7.93
N ASN A 261 -7.59 -11.75 -7.27
CA ASN A 261 -6.88 -11.69 -5.99
C ASN A 261 -7.62 -12.50 -4.90
N ASP A 262 -6.86 -13.12 -4.00
CA ASP A 262 -7.37 -13.69 -2.75
C ASP A 262 -7.00 -12.79 -1.56
N LEU A 263 -7.84 -12.81 -0.52
CA LEU A 263 -7.49 -12.26 0.79
C LEU A 263 -7.18 -13.38 1.77
N ILE A 264 -6.06 -13.32 2.48
CA ILE A 264 -5.65 -14.35 3.45
C ILE A 264 -5.84 -13.81 4.86
N LEU A 265 -6.84 -14.35 5.55
CA LEU A 265 -7.06 -14.10 6.96
C LEU A 265 -6.13 -15.00 7.79
N ASN A 266 -4.94 -14.50 8.07
CA ASN A 266 -3.96 -15.07 9.00
C ASN A 266 -4.46 -14.85 10.44
N MET A 267 -4.58 -15.93 11.23
CA MET A 267 -5.14 -15.88 12.59
C MET A 267 -4.22 -16.59 13.59
N HIS A 268 -3.82 -15.86 14.63
CA HIS A 268 -3.19 -16.40 15.85
C HIS A 268 -4.31 -16.72 16.84
N LEU A 269 -4.50 -18.00 17.14
CA LEU A 269 -5.57 -18.53 17.97
C LEU A 269 -5.00 -19.14 19.26
N LYS A 270 -5.70 -18.98 20.38
CA LYS A 270 -5.33 -19.50 21.70
C LYS A 270 -6.46 -20.31 22.36
N PRO A 271 -6.16 -21.42 23.07
CA PRO A 271 -7.13 -22.19 23.84
C PRO A 271 -7.78 -21.39 24.99
N THR A 272 -9.06 -21.63 25.26
CA THR A 272 -9.84 -20.92 26.31
C THR A 272 -10.27 -21.78 27.49
N GLY A 273 -9.81 -23.04 27.57
CA GLY A 273 -10.32 -24.04 28.51
C GLY A 273 -11.60 -24.75 28.04
N LYS A 274 -12.10 -24.45 26.83
CA LYS A 274 -13.25 -25.11 26.18
C LYS A 274 -12.99 -25.29 24.69
N VAL A 275 -13.63 -26.30 24.09
CA VAL A 275 -13.67 -26.43 22.62
C VAL A 275 -14.63 -25.38 22.07
N GLU A 276 -14.17 -24.63 21.07
CA GLU A 276 -14.83 -23.43 20.55
C GLU A 276 -14.85 -23.47 19.01
N THR A 277 -16.00 -23.20 18.40
CA THR A 277 -16.14 -23.18 16.93
C THR A 277 -15.84 -21.79 16.38
N LEU A 278 -14.78 -21.66 15.59
CA LEU A 278 -14.41 -20.46 14.86
C LEU A 278 -15.02 -20.48 13.45
N GLN A 279 -15.73 -19.42 13.06
CA GLN A 279 -16.10 -19.18 11.66
C GLN A 279 -16.14 -17.67 11.40
N ALA A 280 -15.04 -17.13 10.89
CA ALA A 280 -14.89 -15.70 10.69
C ALA A 280 -15.66 -15.16 9.47
N THR A 281 -16.03 -13.88 9.56
CA THR A 281 -16.52 -13.05 8.45
C THR A 281 -15.73 -11.76 8.41
N VAL A 282 -15.53 -11.22 7.20
CA VAL A 282 -14.77 -10.00 6.94
C VAL A 282 -15.65 -9.05 6.15
N GLY A 283 -15.94 -7.89 6.72
CA GLY A 283 -16.61 -6.79 6.03
C GLY A 283 -15.58 -5.89 5.37
N LEU A 284 -15.72 -5.63 4.08
CA LEU A 284 -14.92 -4.65 3.33
C LEU A 284 -15.79 -3.45 2.98
N TYR A 285 -15.21 -2.26 3.11
CA TYR A 285 -15.86 -1.00 2.76
C TYR A 285 -15.09 -0.30 1.64
N PHE A 286 -15.76 0.01 0.55
CA PHE A 286 -15.13 0.57 -0.64
C PHE A 286 -15.04 2.10 -0.62
N ALA A 287 -14.12 2.62 -1.43
CA ALA A 287 -13.97 4.03 -1.77
C ALA A 287 -14.25 4.25 -3.27
N ASP A 288 -14.84 5.40 -3.60
CA ASP A 288 -15.20 5.77 -4.98
C ASP A 288 -14.00 6.15 -5.86
N LYS A 289 -12.76 6.07 -5.33
CA LYS A 289 -11.54 6.57 -5.96
C LYS A 289 -10.32 5.69 -5.65
N PRO A 290 -9.33 5.65 -6.55
CA PRO A 290 -8.04 5.02 -6.29
C PRO A 290 -7.26 5.71 -5.17
N ALA A 291 -6.20 5.06 -4.72
CA ALA A 291 -5.16 5.69 -3.92
C ALA A 291 -4.52 6.88 -4.65
N THR A 292 -4.08 7.85 -3.86
CA THR A 292 -3.31 9.04 -4.26
C THR A 292 -2.04 9.21 -3.41
N ALA A 293 -1.82 8.28 -2.48
CA ALA A 293 -0.67 8.13 -1.64
C ALA A 293 -0.49 6.63 -1.37
N HIS A 294 0.75 6.14 -1.44
CA HIS A 294 1.05 4.71 -1.43
C HIS A 294 2.01 4.43 -0.26
N PRO A 295 1.50 3.91 0.88
CA PRO A 295 2.34 3.55 1.99
C PRO A 295 3.11 2.25 1.72
N MET A 296 4.07 1.95 2.59
CA MET A 296 4.91 0.76 2.57
C MET A 296 5.15 0.28 4.00
N LEU A 297 5.23 -1.03 4.21
CA LEU A 297 5.73 -1.63 5.44
C LEU A 297 7.24 -1.85 5.33
N LEU A 298 7.98 -1.47 6.38
CA LEU A 298 9.40 -1.74 6.53
C LEU A 298 9.64 -2.52 7.82
N GLN A 299 10.46 -3.55 7.78
CA GLN A 299 10.84 -4.35 8.95
C GLN A 299 12.30 -4.06 9.32
N LEU A 300 12.56 -3.69 10.57
CA LEU A 300 13.87 -3.92 11.18
C LEU A 300 13.78 -5.23 11.96
N GLU A 301 14.75 -6.11 11.76
CA GLU A 301 14.86 -7.41 12.43
C GLU A 301 16.33 -7.83 12.54
N HIS A 302 16.65 -8.79 13.40
CA HIS A 302 17.96 -9.44 13.38
C HIS A 302 17.87 -10.87 13.98
N ASP A 303 16.87 -11.64 13.54
CA ASP A 303 16.56 -12.94 14.11
C ASP A 303 17.73 -13.94 13.95
N GLY A 304 18.52 -13.82 12.88
CA GLY A 304 19.76 -14.57 12.68
C GLY A 304 20.80 -14.45 13.81
N ALA A 305 20.72 -13.40 14.65
CA ALA A 305 21.58 -13.22 15.83
C ALA A 305 21.01 -13.85 17.12
N ILE A 306 19.77 -14.35 17.13
CA ILE A 306 19.11 -14.87 18.34
C ILE A 306 19.62 -16.28 18.69
N ASP A 307 20.48 -16.36 19.70
CA ASP A 307 20.96 -17.63 20.28
C ASP A 307 21.12 -17.54 21.82
N ILE A 308 20.04 -17.07 22.46
CA ILE A 308 19.93 -16.63 23.86
C ILE A 308 20.34 -17.74 24.85
N PRO A 309 21.43 -17.57 25.62
CA PRO A 309 21.86 -18.55 26.61
C PRO A 309 20.82 -18.77 27.73
N ALA A 310 20.74 -20.00 28.23
CA ALA A 310 19.95 -20.33 29.41
C ALA A 310 20.45 -19.53 30.62
N GLY A 311 19.58 -18.74 31.25
CA GLY A 311 19.91 -17.93 32.41
C GLY A 311 20.32 -16.48 32.13
N ASP A 312 20.53 -16.08 30.87
CA ASP A 312 20.86 -14.70 30.52
C ASP A 312 19.67 -13.76 30.76
N ALA A 313 19.87 -12.65 31.48
CA ALA A 313 18.81 -11.73 31.88
C ALA A 313 18.75 -10.43 31.02
N ALA A 314 19.66 -10.28 30.07
CA ALA A 314 19.84 -9.06 29.28
C ALA A 314 20.50 -9.31 27.90
N PHE A 315 20.17 -10.40 27.22
CA PHE A 315 20.59 -10.64 25.83
C PHE A 315 20.02 -9.56 24.90
N VAL A 316 20.75 -9.13 23.88
CA VAL A 316 20.38 -7.99 23.01
C VAL A 316 20.60 -8.32 21.53
N ILE A 317 19.67 -7.89 20.67
CA ILE A 317 19.87 -7.75 19.22
C ILE A 317 19.55 -6.31 18.80
N GLU A 318 20.19 -5.85 17.72
CA GLU A 318 20.03 -4.51 17.14
C GLU A 318 20.06 -4.58 15.60
N ASP A 319 19.31 -3.70 14.94
CA ASP A 319 19.31 -3.51 13.47
C ASP A 319 19.22 -2.00 13.15
N GLU A 320 19.68 -1.61 11.96
CA GLU A 320 19.64 -0.23 11.47
C GLU A 320 19.36 -0.12 9.96
N LEU A 321 18.38 0.71 9.60
CA LEU A 321 18.00 0.97 8.21
C LEU A 321 18.13 2.46 7.89
N LYS A 322 19.02 2.80 6.96
CA LYS A 322 19.20 4.18 6.49
C LYS A 322 18.21 4.51 5.37
N LEU A 323 17.41 5.56 5.55
CA LEU A 323 16.36 5.94 4.60
C LEU A 323 16.92 6.62 3.33
N PRO A 324 16.61 6.10 2.12
CA PRO A 324 17.04 6.64 0.84
C PRO A 324 16.17 7.79 0.35
N VAL A 325 15.00 8.02 0.96
CA VAL A 325 14.00 9.04 0.61
C VAL A 325 13.44 9.70 1.87
N ASP A 326 12.72 10.80 1.70
CA ASP A 326 11.89 11.41 2.75
C ASP A 326 10.67 10.51 3.01
N VAL A 327 10.32 10.28 4.28
CA VAL A 327 9.13 9.49 4.66
C VAL A 327 8.35 10.13 5.81
N ASP A 328 7.05 9.83 5.90
CA ASP A 328 6.20 10.12 7.05
C ASP A 328 5.76 8.79 7.70
N VAL A 329 6.19 8.52 8.94
CA VAL A 329 5.83 7.28 9.65
C VAL A 329 4.40 7.37 10.18
N LEU A 330 3.52 6.45 9.75
CA LEU A 330 2.09 6.40 10.07
C LEU A 330 1.80 5.58 11.33
N GLY A 331 2.57 4.51 11.55
CA GLY A 331 2.47 3.67 12.74
C GLY A 331 3.63 2.68 12.86
N VAL A 332 3.65 1.94 13.96
CA VAL A 332 4.64 0.89 14.25
C VAL A 332 3.98 -0.36 14.83
N TYR A 333 4.57 -1.52 14.56
CA TYR A 333 4.20 -2.81 15.15
C TYR A 333 5.45 -3.52 15.67
N PRO A 334 5.75 -3.40 16.97
CA PRO A 334 6.81 -4.16 17.62
C PRO A 334 6.30 -5.56 17.98
N HIS A 335 7.06 -6.60 17.64
CA HIS A 335 6.76 -8.00 17.95
C HIS A 335 7.98 -8.75 18.52
N ALA A 336 7.72 -9.62 19.51
CA ALA A 336 8.62 -10.60 20.14
C ALA A 336 7.78 -11.61 20.95
N HIS A 337 8.40 -12.71 21.38
CA HIS A 337 7.79 -13.76 22.20
C HIS A 337 8.08 -13.58 23.71
N TYR A 338 8.05 -14.67 24.48
CA TYR A 338 7.99 -14.66 25.95
C TYR A 338 9.27 -14.21 26.67
N LEU A 339 10.44 -14.25 26.03
CA LEU A 339 11.68 -13.77 26.62
C LEU A 339 11.87 -12.27 26.38
N GLY A 340 11.17 -11.68 25.42
CA GLY A 340 11.19 -10.24 25.18
C GLY A 340 10.88 -9.45 26.46
N LYS A 341 11.62 -8.36 26.72
CA LYS A 341 11.53 -7.58 27.95
C LYS A 341 11.53 -6.06 27.71
N ARG A 342 12.40 -5.57 26.82
CA ARG A 342 12.50 -4.15 26.47
C ARG A 342 12.67 -4.02 24.95
N LEU A 343 11.89 -3.12 24.35
CA LEU A 343 11.89 -2.87 22.91
C LEU A 343 12.05 -1.37 22.69
N GLU A 344 12.99 -0.99 21.82
CA GLU A 344 13.31 0.41 21.50
C GLU A 344 13.30 0.61 19.98
N GLY A 345 12.44 1.51 19.51
CA GLY A 345 12.41 1.98 18.12
C GLY A 345 12.63 3.47 18.07
N TYR A 346 13.66 3.91 17.35
CA TYR A 346 14.01 5.33 17.24
C TYR A 346 14.69 5.64 15.92
N ALA A 347 14.74 6.93 15.58
CA ALA A 347 15.45 7.47 14.44
C ALA A 347 16.58 8.38 14.92
N ILE A 348 17.71 8.36 14.22
CA ILE A 348 18.75 9.39 14.27
C ILE A 348 18.64 10.22 13.00
N LEU A 349 18.29 11.50 13.13
CA LEU A 349 18.13 12.42 12.01
C LEU A 349 19.51 12.85 11.44
N PRO A 350 19.57 13.41 10.22
CA PRO A 350 20.85 13.80 9.57
C PRO A 350 21.68 14.87 10.31
N ASP A 351 21.08 15.58 11.27
CA ASP A 351 21.75 16.54 12.17
C ASP A 351 22.20 15.91 13.51
N GLY A 352 21.85 14.65 13.76
CA GLY A 352 22.12 13.92 14.99
C GLY A 352 20.99 13.93 16.03
N GLU A 353 19.83 14.54 15.77
CA GLU A 353 18.70 14.47 16.71
C GLU A 353 18.20 13.03 16.85
N LYS A 354 18.07 12.53 18.10
CA LYS A 354 17.40 11.26 18.39
C LYS A 354 15.90 11.47 18.59
N LYS A 355 15.12 11.00 17.62
CA LYS A 355 13.66 11.05 17.60
C LYS A 355 13.07 9.69 17.95
N TRP A 356 12.24 9.61 18.98
CA TRP A 356 11.64 8.33 19.42
C TRP A 356 10.41 7.95 18.57
N LEU A 357 10.35 6.68 18.17
CA LEU A 357 9.21 6.11 17.46
C LEU A 357 8.39 5.21 18.40
N VAL A 358 9.04 4.39 19.23
CA VAL A 358 8.42 3.59 20.29
C VAL A 358 9.41 3.25 21.41
N LEU A 359 8.92 3.17 22.64
CA LEU A 359 9.64 2.51 23.75
C LEU A 359 8.68 1.66 24.58
N ILE A 360 9.04 0.40 24.81
CA ILE A 360 8.37 -0.52 25.75
C ILE A 360 9.41 -0.97 26.80
N ARG A 361 9.06 -0.89 28.09
CA ARG A 361 9.96 -1.22 29.22
C ARG A 361 9.70 -2.56 29.88
N ASP A 362 8.48 -3.07 29.75
CA ASP A 362 8.06 -4.42 30.13
C ASP A 362 7.23 -4.93 28.96
N TRP A 363 7.78 -5.88 28.20
CA TRP A 363 7.10 -6.49 27.06
C TRP A 363 6.10 -7.55 27.52
N ASP A 364 5.00 -7.67 26.80
CA ASP A 364 3.97 -8.66 27.06
C ASP A 364 3.29 -9.06 25.76
N ILE A 365 3.60 -10.26 25.24
CA ILE A 365 3.09 -10.75 23.95
C ILE A 365 1.55 -10.73 23.90
N ASP A 366 0.87 -11.06 25.01
CA ASP A 366 -0.60 -11.03 25.17
C ASP A 366 -1.21 -9.63 24.95
N ARG A 367 -0.37 -8.59 24.90
CA ARG A 367 -0.76 -7.16 24.80
C ARG A 367 -0.31 -6.51 23.50
N GLN A 368 0.36 -7.23 22.60
CA GLN A 368 0.92 -6.69 21.36
C GLN A 368 -0.13 -5.99 20.47
N SER A 369 0.30 -5.01 19.68
CA SER A 369 -0.59 -4.16 18.89
C SER A 369 0.20 -3.39 17.84
N VAL A 370 -0.44 -3.11 16.69
CA VAL A 370 -0.10 -1.91 15.92
C VAL A 370 -0.39 -0.68 16.78
N TYR A 371 0.50 0.31 16.75
CA TYR A 371 0.36 1.61 17.39
C TYR A 371 0.46 2.71 16.32
N ARG A 372 -0.67 3.37 16.00
CA ARG A 372 -0.74 4.44 14.99
C ARG A 372 -0.46 5.80 15.60
N PHE A 373 0.35 6.62 14.92
CA PHE A 373 0.66 7.97 15.41
C PHE A 373 -0.57 8.89 15.32
N GLN A 374 -0.70 9.82 16.27
CA GLN A 374 -1.78 10.83 16.26
C GLN A 374 -1.65 11.79 15.06
N SER A 375 -0.44 11.96 14.54
CA SER A 375 -0.13 12.66 13.30
C SER A 375 1.14 12.03 12.71
N PRO A 376 1.26 11.92 11.36
CA PRO A 376 2.42 11.27 10.75
C PRO A 376 3.75 11.87 11.21
N THR A 377 4.72 10.99 11.48
CA THR A 377 6.04 11.39 12.01
C THR A 377 7.04 11.52 10.86
N PHE A 378 7.23 12.73 10.36
CA PHE A 378 8.21 13.02 9.31
C PHE A 378 9.64 12.62 9.70
N LEU A 379 10.35 11.97 8.78
CA LEU A 379 11.77 11.65 8.82
C LEU A 379 12.40 11.99 7.45
N PRO A 380 13.41 12.88 7.37
CA PRO A 380 14.06 13.23 6.11
C PRO A 380 15.02 12.14 5.61
N LYS A 381 15.31 12.16 4.30
CA LYS A 381 16.35 11.34 3.64
C LYS A 381 17.68 11.38 4.39
N ASN A 382 18.36 10.23 4.46
CA ASN A 382 19.55 9.93 5.28
C ASN A 382 19.29 9.74 6.79
N THR A 383 18.06 9.88 7.29
CA THR A 383 17.72 9.40 8.65
C THR A 383 18.08 7.92 8.79
N VAL A 384 18.64 7.52 9.93
CA VAL A 384 18.85 6.11 10.27
C VAL A 384 17.79 5.67 11.27
N LEU A 385 16.96 4.70 10.88
CA LEU A 385 16.08 3.96 11.78
C LEU A 385 16.91 2.96 12.57
N HIS A 386 16.61 2.81 13.86
CA HIS A 386 17.25 1.84 14.74
C HIS A 386 16.21 1.03 15.52
N MET A 387 16.49 -0.28 15.60
CA MET A 387 15.82 -1.23 16.48
C MET A 387 16.81 -1.70 17.55
N ARG A 388 16.35 -1.79 18.81
CA ARG A 388 17.06 -2.52 19.88
C ARG A 388 16.07 -3.32 20.72
N TYR A 389 16.31 -4.63 20.83
CA TYR A 389 15.54 -5.53 21.68
C TYR A 389 16.40 -6.02 22.84
N THR A 390 15.78 -6.34 23.97
CA THR A 390 16.43 -6.98 25.11
C THR A 390 15.56 -8.10 25.66
N TYR A 391 16.16 -9.26 25.89
CA TYR A 391 15.52 -10.50 26.31
C TYR A 391 16.00 -10.95 27.70
N ASP A 392 15.14 -11.64 28.44
CA ASP A 392 15.41 -12.21 29.76
C ASP A 392 14.99 -13.68 29.82
N ASN A 393 15.99 -14.53 29.62
CA ASN A 393 15.95 -15.97 29.77
C ASN A 393 16.44 -16.41 31.17
N SER A 394 16.38 -15.53 32.16
CA SER A 394 16.69 -15.90 33.55
C SER A 394 15.50 -16.58 34.22
N LYS A 395 15.76 -17.19 35.38
CA LYS A 395 14.71 -17.69 36.29
C LYS A 395 13.88 -16.54 36.91
N GLY A 396 14.29 -15.27 36.73
CA GLY A 396 13.57 -14.10 37.20
C GLY A 396 12.44 -13.65 36.27
N ASN A 397 12.48 -14.00 34.98
CA ASN A 397 11.39 -13.70 34.05
C ASN A 397 10.20 -14.65 34.32
N VAL A 398 9.13 -14.10 34.88
CA VAL A 398 7.88 -14.83 35.16
C VAL A 398 7.11 -15.25 33.90
N ARG A 399 7.44 -14.69 32.73
CA ARG A 399 6.87 -15.07 31.42
C ARG A 399 7.67 -16.20 30.74
N ASN A 400 8.87 -16.55 31.23
CA ASN A 400 9.71 -17.58 30.60
C ASN A 400 8.99 -18.95 30.60
N PRO A 401 8.73 -19.58 29.43
CA PRO A 401 8.01 -20.85 29.35
C PRO A 401 8.84 -22.03 29.87
N ASN A 402 10.14 -21.84 30.10
CA ASN A 402 11.08 -22.88 30.52
C ASN A 402 11.46 -22.73 32.01
N SER A 403 11.15 -23.75 32.82
CA SER A 403 11.59 -23.84 34.22
C SER A 403 12.19 -25.23 34.50
N PRO A 404 13.53 -25.38 34.59
CA PRO A 404 14.54 -24.33 34.48
C PRO A 404 14.65 -23.72 33.06
N PRO A 405 15.21 -22.50 32.91
CA PRO A 405 15.47 -21.92 31.60
C PRO A 405 16.31 -22.81 30.69
N LEU A 406 16.02 -22.78 29.39
CA LEU A 406 16.73 -23.50 28.34
C LEU A 406 17.34 -22.51 27.34
N ARG A 407 18.27 -22.94 26.51
CA ARG A 407 18.80 -22.09 25.43
C ARG A 407 17.73 -21.92 24.35
N VAL A 408 17.48 -20.68 23.91
CA VAL A 408 16.43 -20.36 22.93
C VAL A 408 17.04 -19.68 21.70
N LYS A 409 16.46 -19.93 20.53
CA LYS A 409 16.90 -19.43 19.21
C LYS A 409 15.73 -18.74 18.48
N ALA A 410 16.05 -18.13 17.34
CA ALA A 410 15.06 -17.70 16.35
C ALA A 410 14.02 -18.80 16.03
N GLY A 411 12.74 -18.43 15.90
CA GLY A 411 11.73 -19.33 15.33
C GLY A 411 10.27 -18.95 15.57
N ASN A 412 9.39 -19.57 14.77
CA ASN A 412 7.97 -19.19 14.61
C ASN A 412 7.02 -19.79 15.66
N ARG A 413 7.55 -20.35 16.75
CA ARG A 413 6.76 -20.83 17.89
C ARG A 413 6.92 -19.82 19.01
N SER A 414 5.88 -19.56 19.78
CA SER A 414 5.95 -18.66 20.96
C SER A 414 6.99 -19.07 22.02
N VAL A 415 7.55 -20.30 21.94
CA VAL A 415 8.62 -20.83 22.81
C VAL A 415 10.03 -20.77 22.20
N ASP A 416 10.11 -20.51 20.89
CA ASP A 416 11.27 -19.90 20.25
C ASP A 416 11.13 -18.36 20.39
N GLU A 417 12.02 -17.57 19.80
CA GLU A 417 12.04 -16.11 20.02
C GLU A 417 12.27 -15.34 18.70
N MET A 418 11.88 -14.07 18.63
CA MET A 418 12.11 -13.19 17.47
C MET A 418 12.14 -11.71 17.90
N GLY A 419 12.54 -10.80 17.03
CA GLY A 419 12.54 -9.36 17.30
C GLY A 419 12.32 -8.52 16.06
N HIS A 420 11.06 -8.18 15.78
CA HIS A 420 10.66 -7.41 14.60
C HIS A 420 10.08 -6.05 14.99
N LEU A 421 10.70 -4.96 14.54
CA LEU A 421 10.10 -3.64 14.56
C LEU A 421 9.60 -3.29 13.16
N TRP A 422 8.32 -3.51 12.92
CA TRP A 422 7.65 -3.06 11.70
C TRP A 422 7.26 -1.58 11.79
N LEU A 423 7.35 -0.87 10.67
CA LEU A 423 6.90 0.52 10.51
C LEU A 423 6.04 0.62 9.24
N GLN A 424 4.86 1.25 9.33
CA GLN A 424 4.13 1.68 8.14
C GLN A 424 4.55 3.11 7.83
N VAL A 425 5.20 3.31 6.69
CA VAL A 425 5.71 4.61 6.22
C VAL A 425 4.97 5.06 4.97
N LEU A 426 4.84 6.36 4.78
CA LEU A 426 4.46 6.96 3.51
C LEU A 426 5.70 7.68 2.94
N PRO A 427 6.35 7.14 1.90
CA PRO A 427 7.40 7.89 1.19
C PRO A 427 6.83 9.12 0.50
N ARG A 428 7.63 10.17 0.40
CA ARG A 428 7.27 11.39 -0.33
C ARG A 428 7.70 11.28 -1.80
N PRO A 429 6.88 11.78 -2.76
CA PRO A 429 7.23 11.79 -4.17
C PRO A 429 8.58 12.45 -4.46
N LEU A 430 9.31 11.89 -5.41
CA LEU A 430 10.60 12.40 -5.85
C LEU A 430 10.41 13.66 -6.73
N PRO A 431 11.13 14.77 -6.48
CA PRO A 431 11.03 15.95 -7.33
C PRO A 431 11.55 15.67 -8.75
N HIS A 432 10.69 15.88 -9.76
CA HIS A 432 11.01 15.82 -11.19
C HIS A 432 11.32 14.41 -11.76
N THR A 433 10.86 13.33 -11.11
CA THR A 433 10.83 11.98 -11.69
C THR A 433 9.44 11.36 -11.56
N GLU A 434 9.17 10.31 -12.37
CA GLU A 434 7.95 9.48 -12.28
C GLU A 434 8.20 8.15 -11.54
N GLU A 435 9.42 8.00 -11.02
CA GLU A 435 9.91 6.86 -10.24
C GLU A 435 9.18 6.73 -8.89
N ASP A 436 8.68 5.54 -8.57
CA ASP A 436 8.02 5.28 -7.29
C ASP A 436 9.05 5.18 -6.16
N PRO A 437 9.05 6.09 -5.17
CA PRO A 437 10.01 6.08 -4.06
C PRO A 437 9.91 4.84 -3.16
N ARG A 438 8.87 4.00 -3.29
CA ARG A 438 8.80 2.67 -2.67
C ARG A 438 9.86 1.71 -3.23
N VAL A 439 10.25 1.82 -4.52
CA VAL A 439 11.30 0.96 -5.13
C VAL A 439 12.65 1.21 -4.46
N LEU A 440 13.03 2.48 -4.29
CA LEU A 440 14.23 2.88 -3.57
C LEU A 440 14.22 2.38 -2.11
N LEU A 441 13.06 2.38 -1.45
CA LEU A 441 12.90 1.85 -0.10
C LEU A 441 13.10 0.33 -0.04
N GLU A 442 12.51 -0.42 -0.98
CA GLU A 442 12.69 -1.87 -1.10
C GLU A 442 14.17 -2.22 -1.33
N GLN A 443 14.84 -1.53 -2.27
CA GLN A 443 16.27 -1.70 -2.50
C GLN A 443 17.09 -1.48 -1.22
N ALA A 444 16.84 -0.39 -0.48
CA ALA A 444 17.58 -0.10 0.76
C ALA A 444 17.28 -1.11 1.89
N TRP A 445 16.04 -1.62 1.97
CA TRP A 445 15.62 -2.60 2.96
C TRP A 445 16.18 -4.00 2.66
N MET A 446 16.08 -4.46 1.42
CA MET A 446 16.66 -5.74 1.00
C MET A 446 18.19 -5.72 1.03
N GLN A 447 18.83 -4.60 0.66
CA GLN A 447 20.26 -4.42 0.89
C GLN A 447 20.63 -4.47 2.39
N ASN A 448 19.76 -4.01 3.30
CA ASN A 448 20.00 -4.18 4.73
C ASN A 448 19.93 -5.67 5.15
N ASN A 449 18.93 -6.40 4.68
CA ASN A 449 18.80 -7.83 4.98
C ASN A 449 20.00 -8.63 4.44
N LEU A 450 20.48 -8.31 3.23
CA LEU A 450 21.70 -8.91 2.67
C LEU A 450 23.02 -8.49 3.38
N ARG A 451 23.02 -7.46 4.25
CA ARG A 451 24.14 -7.21 5.19
C ARG A 451 24.11 -8.17 6.39
N LYS A 452 22.93 -8.62 6.80
CA LYS A 452 22.71 -9.53 7.95
C LYS A 452 22.90 -11.00 7.52
N ASP A 453 22.22 -11.43 6.46
CA ASP A 453 22.48 -12.71 5.77
C ASP A 453 22.67 -12.50 4.25
N PRO A 454 23.91 -12.58 3.72
CA PRO A 454 24.18 -12.53 2.28
C PRO A 454 23.57 -13.66 1.43
N LYS A 455 22.86 -14.62 2.05
CA LYS A 455 22.15 -15.74 1.42
C LYS A 455 20.63 -15.70 1.58
N ASP A 456 20.07 -14.66 2.20
CA ASP A 456 18.61 -14.46 2.28
C ASP A 456 18.01 -14.50 0.86
N HIS A 457 17.26 -15.57 0.57
CA HIS A 457 16.68 -15.83 -0.75
C HIS A 457 15.63 -14.77 -1.09
N THR A 458 14.81 -14.35 -0.12
CA THR A 458 13.77 -13.34 -0.33
C THR A 458 14.42 -11.99 -0.58
N ALA A 459 15.42 -11.59 0.21
CA ALA A 459 16.12 -10.32 -0.04
C ALA A 459 16.97 -10.32 -1.32
N LEU A 460 17.48 -11.47 -1.77
CA LEU A 460 18.08 -11.59 -3.10
C LEU A 460 17.04 -11.37 -4.20
N TYR A 461 15.88 -12.05 -4.12
CA TYR A 461 14.86 -12.02 -5.15
C TYR A 461 14.17 -10.65 -5.23
N ASN A 462 13.77 -10.09 -4.08
CA ASN A 462 13.14 -8.78 -4.02
C ASN A 462 14.07 -7.65 -4.46
N LEU A 463 15.35 -7.68 -4.08
CA LEU A 463 16.32 -6.70 -4.56
C LEU A 463 16.50 -6.79 -6.07
N ALA A 464 16.66 -8.02 -6.61
CA ALA A 464 16.78 -8.22 -8.05
C ALA A 464 15.54 -7.70 -8.79
N SER A 465 14.34 -7.97 -8.28
CA SER A 465 13.09 -7.48 -8.84
C SER A 465 12.99 -5.94 -8.78
N ALA A 466 13.39 -5.31 -7.66
CA ALA A 466 13.42 -3.85 -7.55
C ALA A 466 14.43 -3.20 -8.51
N ASP A 467 15.57 -3.86 -8.74
CA ASP A 467 16.56 -3.46 -9.74
C ASP A 467 16.00 -3.64 -11.18
N MET A 468 15.27 -4.72 -11.48
CA MET A 468 14.54 -4.91 -12.75
C MET A 468 13.54 -3.78 -13.01
N ILE A 469 12.72 -3.43 -12.01
CA ILE A 469 11.73 -2.35 -12.07
C ILE A 469 12.40 -0.99 -12.33
N SER A 470 13.63 -0.80 -11.83
CA SER A 470 14.45 0.40 -12.05
C SER A 470 15.13 0.43 -13.43
N GLY A 471 15.07 -0.67 -14.21
CA GLY A 471 15.85 -0.85 -15.44
C GLY A 471 17.34 -1.19 -15.22
N ASP A 472 17.73 -1.45 -13.97
CA ASP A 472 19.09 -1.86 -13.57
C ASP A 472 19.27 -3.37 -13.72
N TYR A 473 19.05 -3.87 -14.95
CA TYR A 473 19.10 -5.29 -15.29
C TYR A 473 20.45 -5.98 -14.95
N ARG A 474 21.56 -5.23 -14.89
CA ARG A 474 22.91 -5.80 -14.60
C ARG A 474 23.04 -6.27 -13.14
N PRO A 475 22.77 -5.45 -12.12
CA PRO A 475 22.58 -5.91 -10.74
C PRO A 475 21.63 -7.10 -10.60
N ALA A 476 20.46 -7.05 -11.24
CA ALA A 476 19.46 -8.14 -11.18
C ALA A 476 20.01 -9.49 -11.68
N VAL A 477 20.69 -9.51 -12.82
CA VAL A 477 21.37 -10.72 -13.36
C VAL A 477 22.32 -11.34 -12.34
N ASP A 478 23.15 -10.54 -11.65
CA ASP A 478 24.11 -11.07 -10.68
C ASP A 478 23.43 -11.54 -9.38
N LEU A 479 22.28 -10.97 -9.02
CA LEU A 479 21.48 -11.40 -7.87
C LEU A 479 20.72 -12.71 -8.15
N TYR A 480 20.02 -12.84 -9.28
CA TYR A 480 19.37 -14.11 -9.66
C TYR A 480 20.39 -15.25 -9.84
N ARG A 481 21.58 -14.97 -10.38
CA ARG A 481 22.70 -15.94 -10.44
C ARG A 481 23.17 -16.39 -9.05
N ARG A 482 23.14 -15.53 -8.01
CA ARG A 482 23.42 -15.93 -6.62
C ARG A 482 22.35 -16.87 -6.07
N ILE A 483 21.07 -16.64 -6.37
CA ILE A 483 19.97 -17.53 -5.99
C ILE A 483 20.16 -18.90 -6.64
N LEU A 484 20.34 -18.94 -7.96
CA LEU A 484 20.49 -20.16 -8.75
C LEU A 484 21.79 -20.94 -8.43
N THR A 485 22.79 -20.30 -7.82
CA THR A 485 23.97 -20.99 -7.27
C THR A 485 23.62 -21.87 -6.06
N ALA A 486 22.59 -21.50 -5.28
CA ALA A 486 22.09 -22.27 -4.15
C ALA A 486 20.89 -23.17 -4.52
N ALA A 487 20.02 -22.70 -5.41
CA ALA A 487 18.80 -23.38 -5.87
C ALA A 487 18.78 -23.47 -7.42
N PRO A 488 19.61 -24.32 -8.05
CA PRO A 488 19.78 -24.37 -9.52
C PRO A 488 18.54 -24.87 -10.29
N THR A 489 17.49 -25.28 -9.58
CA THR A 489 16.21 -25.72 -10.13
C THR A 489 15.04 -24.80 -9.74
N ASP A 490 15.32 -23.59 -9.25
CA ASP A 490 14.28 -22.60 -8.98
C ASP A 490 13.77 -21.97 -10.28
N VAL A 491 12.66 -22.50 -10.78
CA VAL A 491 11.99 -22.07 -12.02
C VAL A 491 11.71 -20.56 -12.01
N ARG A 492 11.31 -19.98 -10.87
CA ARG A 492 10.99 -18.55 -10.77
C ARG A 492 12.22 -17.67 -11.00
N SER A 493 13.36 -18.02 -10.42
CA SER A 493 14.62 -17.30 -10.64
C SER A 493 15.25 -17.59 -12.00
N LEU A 494 14.95 -18.72 -12.65
CA LEU A 494 15.38 -18.97 -14.04
C LEU A 494 14.65 -18.06 -15.03
N ILE A 495 13.32 -17.93 -14.89
CA ILE A 495 12.51 -17.01 -15.70
C ILE A 495 12.99 -15.58 -15.51
N ALA A 496 13.04 -15.09 -14.26
CA ALA A 496 13.43 -13.72 -13.98
C ALA A 496 14.89 -13.40 -14.37
N LEU A 497 15.81 -14.39 -14.32
CA LEU A 497 17.15 -14.25 -14.90
C LEU A 497 17.09 -14.13 -16.43
N GLY A 498 16.23 -14.91 -17.11
CA GLY A 498 15.99 -14.78 -18.54
C GLY A 498 15.54 -13.37 -18.93
N THR A 499 14.55 -12.82 -18.21
CA THR A 499 14.05 -11.46 -18.42
C THR A 499 15.15 -10.42 -18.20
N ALA A 500 15.99 -10.62 -17.17
CA ALA A 500 17.13 -9.74 -16.87
C ALA A 500 18.25 -9.81 -17.92
N LEU A 501 18.46 -10.98 -18.54
CA LEU A 501 19.44 -11.19 -19.61
C LEU A 501 19.00 -10.53 -20.92
N ASP A 502 17.73 -10.62 -21.28
CA ASP A 502 17.15 -9.89 -22.41
C ASP A 502 17.21 -8.36 -22.19
N GLY A 503 16.97 -7.90 -20.96
CA GLY A 503 17.12 -6.49 -20.57
C GLY A 503 18.55 -5.92 -20.75
N ILE A 504 19.59 -6.76 -20.71
CA ILE A 504 20.98 -6.36 -21.06
C ILE A 504 21.38 -6.66 -22.51
N GLY A 505 20.47 -7.22 -23.32
CA GLY A 505 20.69 -7.60 -24.72
C GLY A 505 21.38 -8.95 -24.94
N ASP A 506 21.49 -9.80 -23.91
CA ASP A 506 22.11 -11.14 -23.96
C ASP A 506 21.03 -12.22 -24.19
N TRP A 507 20.27 -12.06 -25.28
CA TRP A 507 19.07 -12.86 -25.54
C TRP A 507 19.37 -14.35 -25.75
N GLN A 508 20.59 -14.72 -26.17
CA GLN A 508 20.97 -16.13 -26.28
C GLN A 508 21.11 -16.81 -24.91
N GLN A 509 21.58 -16.10 -23.88
CA GLN A 509 21.51 -16.61 -22.52
C GLN A 509 20.07 -16.56 -21.97
N ALA A 510 19.29 -15.52 -22.30
CA ALA A 510 17.89 -15.44 -21.88
C ALA A 510 17.07 -16.67 -22.35
N GLN A 511 17.16 -17.02 -23.64
CA GLN A 511 16.59 -18.23 -24.22
C GLN A 511 17.04 -19.48 -23.47
N GLY A 512 18.35 -19.62 -23.20
CA GLY A 512 18.89 -20.76 -22.49
C GLY A 512 18.36 -20.92 -21.05
N GLU A 513 18.05 -19.82 -20.35
CA GLU A 513 17.45 -19.89 -19.01
C GLU A 513 15.95 -20.23 -19.05
N TYR A 514 15.19 -19.73 -20.03
CA TYR A 514 13.79 -20.15 -20.25
C TYR A 514 13.69 -21.63 -20.68
N GLU A 515 14.55 -22.10 -21.58
CA GLU A 515 14.63 -23.51 -21.97
C GLU A 515 15.01 -24.41 -20.78
N ARG A 516 15.87 -23.93 -19.87
CA ARG A 516 16.15 -24.61 -18.59
C ARG A 516 14.95 -24.63 -17.66
N ALA A 517 14.20 -23.53 -17.54
CA ALA A 517 12.96 -23.46 -16.76
C ALA A 517 11.95 -24.52 -17.25
N LEU A 518 11.69 -24.56 -18.56
CA LEU A 518 10.81 -25.54 -19.22
C LEU A 518 11.35 -26.99 -19.18
N THR A 519 12.65 -27.18 -18.96
CA THR A 519 13.24 -28.52 -18.72
C THR A 519 12.96 -29.03 -17.30
N ILE A 520 12.77 -28.12 -16.33
CA ILE A 520 12.47 -28.45 -14.93
C ILE A 520 10.96 -28.54 -14.70
N ASP A 521 10.20 -27.56 -15.20
CA ASP A 521 8.75 -27.56 -15.22
C ASP A 521 8.24 -27.37 -16.67
N PRO A 522 7.96 -28.47 -17.39
CA PRO A 522 7.39 -28.42 -18.74
C PRO A 522 5.98 -27.81 -18.84
N GLN A 523 5.33 -27.51 -17.71
CA GLN A 523 4.00 -26.90 -17.62
C GLN A 523 4.04 -25.44 -17.15
N SER A 524 5.22 -24.84 -16.97
CA SER A 524 5.36 -23.42 -16.66
C SER A 524 4.88 -22.56 -17.84
N ALA A 525 3.67 -22.02 -17.71
CA ALA A 525 3.08 -21.11 -18.70
C ALA A 525 3.93 -19.85 -18.85
N ASP A 526 4.38 -19.28 -17.73
CA ASP A 526 5.17 -18.04 -17.68
C ASP A 526 6.49 -18.21 -18.46
N ALA A 527 7.25 -19.29 -18.21
CA ALA A 527 8.48 -19.60 -18.97
C ALA A 527 8.21 -19.84 -20.47
N ARG A 528 7.06 -20.40 -20.83
CA ARG A 528 6.66 -20.62 -22.23
C ARG A 528 6.26 -19.31 -22.92
N PHE A 529 5.58 -18.41 -22.20
CA PHE A 529 5.18 -17.09 -22.69
C PHE A 529 6.38 -16.18 -22.92
N ASP A 530 7.28 -16.08 -21.92
CA ASP A 530 8.49 -15.26 -22.02
C ASP A 530 9.43 -15.75 -23.13
N LEU A 531 9.56 -17.07 -23.32
CA LEU A 531 10.30 -17.64 -24.46
C LEU A 531 9.63 -17.29 -25.80
N ALA A 532 8.31 -17.40 -25.90
CA ALA A 532 7.57 -17.06 -27.12
C ALA A 532 7.72 -15.57 -27.49
N HIS A 533 7.67 -14.69 -26.49
CA HIS A 533 7.86 -13.25 -26.65
C HIS A 533 9.32 -12.91 -27.02
N LEU A 534 10.30 -13.54 -26.38
CA LEU A 534 11.72 -13.38 -26.71
C LEU A 534 12.03 -13.79 -28.16
N GLU A 535 11.48 -14.92 -28.62
CA GLU A 535 11.66 -15.41 -29.99
C GLU A 535 10.96 -14.46 -31.00
N ALA A 536 9.76 -13.95 -30.69
CA ALA A 536 9.06 -12.99 -31.54
C ALA A 536 9.83 -11.65 -31.66
N LYS A 537 10.41 -11.18 -30.56
CA LYS A 537 11.23 -9.97 -30.47
C LYS A 537 12.52 -10.03 -31.31
N HIS A 538 13.01 -11.25 -31.62
CA HIS A 538 14.24 -11.50 -32.36
C HIS A 538 14.00 -12.19 -33.72
N ASP A 539 12.89 -11.88 -34.38
CA ASP A 539 12.47 -12.35 -35.72
C ASP A 539 12.25 -13.88 -35.87
N ASN A 540 12.33 -14.65 -34.78
CA ASN A 540 12.19 -16.11 -34.78
C ASN A 540 10.70 -16.55 -34.71
N TYR A 541 9.86 -15.93 -35.52
CA TYR A 541 8.39 -16.07 -35.50
C TYR A 541 7.86 -17.52 -35.55
N VAL A 542 8.60 -18.44 -36.18
CA VAL A 542 8.24 -19.86 -36.26
C VAL A 542 8.40 -20.60 -34.92
N ALA A 543 9.32 -20.16 -34.06
CA ALA A 543 9.44 -20.67 -32.69
C ALA A 543 8.36 -20.03 -31.80
N ALA A 544 8.18 -18.71 -31.88
CA ALA A 544 7.14 -17.98 -31.15
C ALA A 544 5.72 -18.55 -31.39
N GLU A 545 5.32 -18.77 -32.66
CA GLU A 545 4.03 -19.39 -32.98
C GLU A 545 3.87 -20.78 -32.33
N GLN A 546 4.94 -21.59 -32.27
CA GLN A 546 4.86 -22.93 -31.69
C GLN A 546 4.64 -22.90 -30.17
N GLU A 547 5.29 -21.98 -29.45
CA GLU A 547 5.13 -21.87 -28.00
C GLU A 547 3.80 -21.19 -27.63
N TYR A 548 3.37 -20.13 -28.31
CA TYR A 548 2.03 -19.54 -28.11
C TYR A 548 0.91 -20.54 -28.42
N ARG A 549 1.02 -21.34 -29.49
CA ARG A 549 0.02 -22.39 -29.78
C ARG A 549 0.02 -23.52 -28.74
N ARG A 550 1.12 -23.77 -28.01
CA ARG A 550 1.12 -24.70 -26.87
C ARG A 550 0.43 -24.08 -25.65
N LEU A 551 0.67 -22.80 -25.34
CA LEU A 551 -0.09 -22.09 -24.30
C LEU A 551 -1.60 -22.19 -24.54
N LEU A 552 -2.05 -21.98 -25.79
CA LEU A 552 -3.47 -22.06 -26.15
C LEU A 552 -4.03 -23.50 -26.21
N VAL A 553 -3.19 -24.54 -26.21
CA VAL A 553 -3.60 -25.94 -26.01
C VAL A 553 -3.74 -26.26 -24.51
N GLU A 554 -2.89 -25.67 -23.67
CA GLU A 554 -2.90 -25.84 -22.21
C GLU A 554 -4.02 -24.99 -21.55
N ASN A 555 -4.22 -23.76 -22.02
CA ASN A 555 -5.30 -22.83 -21.64
C ASN A 555 -5.94 -22.15 -22.88
N PRO A 556 -7.02 -22.72 -23.46
CA PRO A 556 -7.76 -22.13 -24.56
C PRO A 556 -8.55 -20.84 -24.23
N ASN A 557 -8.40 -20.27 -23.03
CA ASN A 557 -9.01 -19.01 -22.62
C ASN A 557 -7.94 -17.97 -22.19
N ASP A 558 -6.72 -18.05 -22.74
CA ASP A 558 -5.70 -17.03 -22.56
C ASP A 558 -5.81 -15.93 -23.64
N ALA A 559 -6.42 -14.80 -23.27
CA ALA A 559 -6.55 -13.65 -24.15
C ALA A 559 -5.22 -12.98 -24.51
N VAL A 560 -4.16 -13.14 -23.69
CA VAL A 560 -2.84 -12.55 -23.94
C VAL A 560 -2.10 -13.39 -24.99
N SER A 561 -2.02 -14.72 -24.80
CA SER A 561 -1.43 -15.61 -25.81
C SER A 561 -2.14 -15.55 -27.16
N HIS A 562 -3.48 -15.36 -27.18
CA HIS A 562 -4.20 -15.09 -28.43
C HIS A 562 -3.80 -13.75 -29.08
N ASN A 563 -3.59 -12.68 -28.30
CA ASN A 563 -3.13 -11.39 -28.84
C ASN A 563 -1.72 -11.50 -29.45
N GLU A 564 -0.77 -12.06 -28.70
CA GLU A 564 0.62 -12.15 -29.15
C GLU A 564 0.76 -13.07 -30.38
N LEU A 565 0.05 -14.20 -30.39
CA LEU A 565 -0.04 -15.07 -31.56
C LEU A 565 -0.65 -14.34 -32.76
N GLY A 566 -1.67 -13.50 -32.54
CA GLY A 566 -2.23 -12.62 -33.56
C GLY A 566 -1.16 -11.68 -34.15
N GLY A 567 -0.35 -11.03 -33.31
CA GLY A 567 0.75 -10.15 -33.73
C GLY A 567 1.83 -10.89 -34.54
N VAL A 568 2.24 -12.08 -34.09
CA VAL A 568 3.16 -12.96 -34.83
C VAL A 568 2.56 -13.33 -36.20
N LEU A 569 1.28 -13.70 -36.25
CA LEU A 569 0.59 -14.09 -37.49
C LEU A 569 0.41 -12.92 -38.48
N VAL A 570 0.18 -11.68 -38.02
CA VAL A 570 0.23 -10.49 -38.89
C VAL A 570 1.62 -10.37 -39.51
N THR A 571 2.67 -10.49 -38.70
CA THR A 571 4.06 -10.26 -39.13
C THR A 571 4.53 -11.28 -40.18
N VAL A 572 4.07 -12.53 -40.10
CA VAL A 572 4.31 -13.56 -41.14
C VAL A 572 3.27 -13.57 -42.28
N GLY A 573 2.39 -12.55 -42.36
CA GLY A 573 1.42 -12.37 -43.46
C GLY A 573 0.21 -13.29 -43.43
N ARG A 574 -0.09 -13.94 -42.30
CA ARG A 574 -1.24 -14.85 -42.08
C ARG A 574 -2.44 -14.11 -41.47
N THR A 575 -2.76 -12.96 -42.05
CA THR A 575 -3.78 -12.00 -41.56
C THR A 575 -5.16 -12.63 -41.28
N ALA A 576 -5.56 -13.63 -42.06
CA ALA A 576 -6.84 -14.32 -41.89
C ALA A 576 -6.90 -15.22 -40.64
N GLU A 577 -5.75 -15.73 -40.18
CA GLU A 577 -5.64 -16.46 -38.90
C GLU A 577 -5.45 -15.45 -37.76
N ALA A 578 -4.59 -14.44 -37.93
CA ALA A 578 -4.40 -13.37 -36.94
C ALA A 578 -5.73 -12.72 -36.51
N ARG A 579 -6.63 -12.48 -37.47
CA ARG A 579 -8.00 -12.01 -37.21
C ARG A 579 -8.76 -12.92 -36.23
N GLN A 580 -8.68 -14.25 -36.39
CA GLN A 580 -9.37 -15.20 -35.51
C GLN A 580 -8.78 -15.23 -34.10
N GLU A 581 -7.46 -15.11 -33.98
CA GLU A 581 -6.80 -15.04 -32.67
C GLU A 581 -7.17 -13.73 -31.95
N PHE A 582 -7.14 -12.56 -32.62
CA PHE A 582 -7.61 -11.30 -32.02
C PHE A 582 -9.11 -11.31 -31.68
N GLU A 583 -9.97 -11.87 -32.54
CA GLU A 583 -11.40 -12.05 -32.25
C GLU A 583 -11.62 -12.94 -31.03
N SER A 584 -10.79 -13.98 -30.83
CA SER A 584 -10.80 -14.85 -29.66
C SER A 584 -10.34 -14.11 -28.40
N ALA A 585 -9.22 -13.38 -28.46
CA ALA A 585 -8.74 -12.54 -27.36
C ALA A 585 -9.81 -11.54 -26.90
N ILE A 586 -10.44 -10.83 -27.83
CA ILE A 586 -11.50 -9.84 -27.56
C ILE A 586 -12.77 -10.51 -26.99
N ALA A 587 -13.07 -11.76 -27.37
CA ALA A 587 -14.22 -12.49 -26.84
C ALA A 587 -14.00 -13.01 -25.42
N ILE A 588 -12.77 -13.36 -25.07
CA ILE A 588 -12.36 -13.80 -23.72
C ILE A 588 -12.25 -12.58 -22.78
N ALA A 589 -11.41 -11.61 -23.14
CA ALA A 589 -11.14 -10.41 -22.35
C ALA A 589 -10.77 -9.23 -23.27
N PRO A 590 -11.69 -8.28 -23.51
CA PRO A 590 -11.41 -7.08 -24.31
C PRO A 590 -10.22 -6.28 -23.75
N ASN A 591 -9.09 -6.36 -24.44
CA ASN A 591 -7.87 -5.60 -24.17
C ASN A 591 -7.62 -4.58 -25.29
N PHE A 592 -6.78 -3.56 -25.04
CA PHE A 592 -6.55 -2.49 -26.00
C PHE A 592 -5.89 -3.02 -27.28
N ASP A 593 -4.81 -3.78 -27.13
CA ASP A 593 -3.88 -4.05 -28.22
C ASP A 593 -4.49 -5.02 -29.24
N ALA A 594 -5.30 -6.00 -28.82
CA ALA A 594 -6.09 -6.83 -29.73
C ALA A 594 -7.18 -6.03 -30.48
N LEU A 595 -7.83 -5.06 -29.82
CA LEU A 595 -8.81 -4.18 -30.47
C LEU A 595 -8.15 -3.26 -31.50
N TYR A 596 -6.97 -2.72 -31.18
CA TYR A 596 -6.19 -1.86 -32.07
C TYR A 596 -5.64 -2.65 -33.28
N ASN A 597 -5.04 -3.81 -33.04
CA ASN A 597 -4.48 -4.66 -34.10
C ASN A 597 -5.58 -5.17 -35.05
N LEU A 598 -6.74 -5.60 -34.52
CA LEU A 598 -7.88 -5.97 -35.36
C LEU A 598 -8.44 -4.76 -36.13
N ALA A 599 -8.46 -3.57 -35.54
CA ALA A 599 -8.88 -2.35 -36.25
C ALA A 599 -7.93 -2.00 -37.40
N GLY A 600 -6.62 -2.20 -37.23
CA GLY A 600 -5.63 -2.09 -38.31
C GLY A 600 -5.95 -3.04 -39.47
N ILE A 601 -6.19 -4.33 -39.16
CA ILE A 601 -6.60 -5.33 -40.15
C ILE A 601 -7.89 -4.92 -40.87
N GLU A 602 -8.91 -4.41 -40.17
CA GLU A 602 -10.15 -3.97 -40.82
C GLU A 602 -9.95 -2.69 -41.66
N ALA A 603 -9.09 -1.76 -41.23
CA ALA A 603 -8.75 -0.56 -42.00
C ALA A 603 -8.00 -0.90 -43.30
N ASP A 604 -7.03 -1.81 -43.25
CA ASP A 604 -6.28 -2.29 -44.42
C ASP A 604 -7.18 -3.05 -45.43
N ASN A 605 -8.21 -3.75 -44.93
CA ASN A 605 -9.24 -4.35 -45.77
C ASN A 605 -10.32 -3.35 -46.24
N ASN A 606 -10.16 -2.05 -45.93
CA ASN A 606 -11.11 -0.97 -46.24
C ASN A 606 -12.51 -1.13 -45.58
N GLU A 607 -12.62 -1.94 -44.51
CA GLU A 607 -13.82 -2.08 -43.67
C GLU A 607 -13.87 -0.98 -42.59
N LEU A 608 -13.70 0.27 -43.04
CA LEU A 608 -13.56 1.47 -42.21
C LEU A 608 -14.60 1.62 -41.08
N PRO A 609 -15.90 1.27 -41.25
CA PRO A 609 -16.88 1.36 -40.17
C PRO A 609 -16.63 0.36 -39.02
N GLY A 610 -16.06 -0.81 -39.29
CA GLY A 610 -15.71 -1.82 -38.28
C GLY A 610 -14.49 -1.37 -37.47
N ALA A 611 -13.42 -0.99 -38.19
CA ALA A 611 -12.21 -0.42 -37.60
C ALA A 611 -12.49 0.75 -36.66
N ALA A 612 -13.39 1.67 -37.05
CA ALA A 612 -13.81 2.77 -36.19
C ALA A 612 -14.43 2.30 -34.86
N VAL A 613 -15.35 1.34 -34.90
CA VAL A 613 -16.02 0.80 -33.70
C VAL A 613 -15.04 0.03 -32.79
N LEU A 614 -14.02 -0.60 -33.36
CA LEU A 614 -12.95 -1.25 -32.59
C LEU A 614 -12.05 -0.23 -31.88
N LEU A 615 -11.66 0.86 -32.56
CA LEU A 615 -10.87 1.95 -31.96
C LEU A 615 -11.65 2.73 -30.91
N GLU A 616 -12.94 3.00 -31.15
CA GLU A 616 -13.87 3.56 -30.16
C GLU A 616 -14.06 2.66 -28.93
N ARG A 617 -13.68 1.38 -28.99
CA ARG A 617 -13.62 0.47 -27.83
C ARG A 617 -12.23 0.48 -27.20
N ALA A 618 -11.16 0.46 -27.99
CA ALA A 618 -9.78 0.53 -27.51
C ALA A 618 -9.53 1.80 -26.67
N LEU A 619 -9.95 2.96 -27.19
CA LEU A 619 -9.83 4.26 -26.53
C LEU A 619 -10.66 4.43 -25.24
N LYS A 620 -11.50 3.44 -24.88
CA LYS A 620 -12.17 3.37 -23.57
C LYS A 620 -11.37 2.55 -22.53
N LEU A 621 -10.31 1.87 -22.96
CA LEU A 621 -9.40 1.08 -22.12
C LEU A 621 -8.07 1.82 -21.88
N ARG A 622 -7.52 2.46 -22.93
CA ARG A 622 -6.28 3.27 -22.87
C ARG A 622 -6.44 4.49 -23.77
N ASP A 623 -6.18 5.68 -23.22
CA ASP A 623 -6.05 6.92 -24.01
C ASP A 623 -4.70 6.87 -24.74
N ASP A 624 -4.75 6.83 -26.08
CA ASP A 624 -3.62 6.37 -26.89
C ASP A 624 -3.54 7.15 -28.21
N ALA A 625 -2.35 7.69 -28.48
CA ALA A 625 -2.11 8.62 -29.58
C ALA A 625 -2.17 7.95 -30.96
N ASP A 626 -1.81 6.67 -31.08
CA ASP A 626 -1.84 5.97 -32.38
C ASP A 626 -3.23 5.43 -32.70
N ALA A 627 -3.99 4.99 -31.69
CA ALA A 627 -5.41 4.71 -31.87
C ALA A 627 -6.23 5.97 -32.23
N HIS A 628 -5.97 7.11 -31.57
CA HIS A 628 -6.58 8.38 -31.96
C HIS A 628 -6.17 8.82 -33.38
N GLN A 629 -4.89 8.65 -33.75
CA GLN A 629 -4.41 8.95 -35.11
C GLN A 629 -5.10 8.09 -36.18
N LEU A 630 -5.19 6.77 -35.96
CA LEU A 630 -5.84 5.85 -36.89
C LEU A 630 -7.35 6.15 -37.01
N LEU A 631 -8.03 6.41 -35.88
CA LEU A 631 -9.45 6.77 -35.87
C LEU A 631 -9.71 8.12 -36.57
N GLY A 632 -8.84 9.12 -36.36
CA GLY A 632 -8.87 10.40 -37.05
C GLY A 632 -8.73 10.25 -38.56
N ASN A 633 -7.79 9.41 -39.03
CA ASN A 633 -7.62 9.08 -40.44
C ASN A 633 -8.87 8.41 -41.04
N ILE A 634 -9.42 7.41 -40.35
CA ILE A 634 -10.64 6.69 -40.75
C ILE A 634 -11.83 7.64 -40.86
N TYR A 635 -12.03 8.52 -39.88
CA TYR A 635 -13.09 9.53 -39.92
C TYR A 635 -12.88 10.55 -41.04
N ALA A 636 -11.66 11.04 -41.26
CA ALA A 636 -11.35 11.98 -42.35
C ALA A 636 -11.61 11.35 -43.73
N GLN A 637 -11.15 10.11 -43.97
CA GLN A 637 -11.44 9.35 -45.19
C GLN A 637 -12.96 9.09 -45.37
N SER A 638 -13.68 8.91 -44.26
CA SER A 638 -15.15 8.77 -44.25
C SER A 638 -15.91 10.11 -44.38
N GLY A 639 -15.21 11.24 -44.56
CA GLY A 639 -15.81 12.58 -44.65
C GLY A 639 -16.35 13.15 -43.33
N LYS A 640 -16.12 12.47 -42.20
CA LYS A 640 -16.49 12.90 -40.85
C LYS A 640 -15.47 13.91 -40.28
N LEU A 641 -15.32 15.04 -40.96
CA LEU A 641 -14.23 15.99 -40.67
C LEU A 641 -14.27 16.58 -39.25
N ALA A 642 -15.46 16.69 -38.63
CA ALA A 642 -15.60 17.14 -37.25
C ALA A 642 -15.10 16.08 -36.24
N ASP A 643 -15.56 14.83 -36.38
CA ASP A 643 -15.17 13.71 -35.51
C ASP A 643 -13.64 13.48 -35.59
N ALA A 644 -13.07 13.60 -36.80
CA ALA A 644 -11.62 13.52 -37.05
C ALA A 644 -10.82 14.64 -36.38
N LEU A 645 -11.38 15.86 -36.36
CA LEU A 645 -10.73 17.04 -35.78
C LEU A 645 -10.55 16.88 -34.27
N ASP A 646 -11.52 16.27 -33.60
CA ASP A 646 -11.41 16.01 -32.17
C ASP A 646 -10.43 14.86 -31.86
N GLN A 647 -10.29 13.84 -32.74
CA GLN A 647 -9.25 12.82 -32.56
C GLN A 647 -7.84 13.41 -32.68
N PHE A 648 -7.55 14.20 -33.73
CA PHE A 648 -6.22 14.78 -33.92
C PHE A 648 -5.86 15.81 -32.83
N LYS A 649 -6.84 16.42 -32.14
CA LYS A 649 -6.58 17.21 -30.92
C LYS A 649 -6.18 16.34 -29.73
N SER A 650 -6.73 15.13 -29.56
CA SER A 650 -6.20 14.18 -28.58
C SER A 650 -4.75 13.82 -28.92
N VAL A 651 -4.43 13.51 -30.18
CA VAL A 651 -3.03 13.25 -30.59
C VAL A 651 -2.12 14.46 -30.29
N GLN A 652 -2.55 15.69 -30.58
CA GLN A 652 -1.83 16.92 -30.24
C GLN A 652 -1.63 17.10 -28.72
N THR A 653 -2.61 16.68 -27.90
CA THR A 653 -2.56 16.76 -26.44
C THR A 653 -1.60 15.72 -25.85
N LEU A 654 -1.57 14.51 -26.41
CA LEU A 654 -0.69 13.41 -26.00
C LEU A 654 0.74 13.57 -26.53
N ARG A 655 0.92 14.17 -27.72
CA ARG A 655 2.21 14.39 -28.40
C ARG A 655 2.53 15.89 -28.63
N PRO A 656 2.52 16.75 -27.59
CA PRO A 656 2.59 18.22 -27.72
C PRO A 656 3.98 18.78 -28.10
N LYS A 657 4.90 17.93 -28.59
CA LYS A 657 6.27 18.28 -29.01
C LYS A 657 6.60 17.75 -30.41
N GLU A 658 5.67 17.08 -31.08
CA GLU A 658 5.86 16.49 -32.40
C GLU A 658 5.16 17.33 -33.47
N ALA A 659 5.73 17.41 -34.68
CA ALA A 659 5.08 18.13 -35.78
C ALA A 659 3.96 17.31 -36.46
N VAL A 660 3.91 15.99 -36.25
CA VAL A 660 2.93 15.08 -36.90
C VAL A 660 1.46 15.45 -36.62
N PRO A 661 1.02 15.72 -35.36
CA PRO A 661 -0.36 16.11 -35.10
C PRO A 661 -0.71 17.47 -35.73
N HIS A 662 0.22 18.42 -35.72
CA HIS A 662 0.07 19.71 -36.38
C HIS A 662 -0.08 19.59 -37.90
N ARG A 663 0.65 18.68 -38.56
CA ARG A 663 0.48 18.36 -40.00
C ARG A 663 -0.91 17.80 -40.30
N GLN A 664 -1.39 16.88 -39.46
CA GLN A 664 -2.72 16.26 -39.60
C GLN A 664 -3.85 17.30 -39.44
N LEU A 665 -3.75 18.15 -38.41
CA LEU A 665 -4.67 19.26 -38.19
C LEU A 665 -4.63 20.28 -39.35
N ALA A 666 -3.44 20.63 -39.85
CA ALA A 666 -3.29 21.52 -41.00
C ALA A 666 -3.96 20.95 -42.26
N GLN A 667 -3.75 19.66 -42.55
CA GLN A 667 -4.40 18.96 -43.65
C GLN A 667 -5.93 18.93 -43.49
N LEU A 668 -6.43 18.66 -42.28
CA LEU A 668 -7.87 18.55 -42.01
C LEU A 668 -8.58 19.92 -42.08
N TYR A 669 -8.06 20.96 -41.43
CA TYR A 669 -8.58 22.33 -41.58
C TYR A 669 -8.56 22.78 -43.05
N SER A 670 -7.55 22.35 -43.82
CA SER A 670 -7.44 22.61 -45.26
C SER A 670 -8.49 21.88 -46.10
N GLN A 671 -8.98 20.71 -45.66
CA GLN A 671 -10.14 20.03 -46.25
C GLN A 671 -11.46 20.71 -45.86
N MET A 672 -11.58 21.18 -44.60
CA MET A 672 -12.73 21.94 -44.09
C MET A 672 -12.83 23.36 -44.67
N GLY A 673 -11.84 23.82 -45.43
CA GLY A 673 -11.78 25.18 -45.99
C GLY A 673 -11.34 26.27 -44.99
N GLN A 674 -10.95 25.88 -43.78
CA GLN A 674 -10.48 26.74 -42.70
C GLN A 674 -8.99 27.09 -42.90
N LEU A 675 -8.69 27.78 -44.01
CA LEU A 675 -7.31 27.99 -44.49
C LEU A 675 -6.41 28.74 -43.50
N ARG A 676 -6.97 29.63 -42.66
CA ARG A 676 -6.18 30.34 -41.63
C ARG A 676 -5.73 29.41 -40.51
N ASP A 677 -6.63 28.55 -40.05
CA ASP A 677 -6.35 27.58 -39.00
C ASP A 677 -5.36 26.53 -39.53
N ALA A 678 -5.51 26.11 -40.78
CA ALA A 678 -4.53 25.28 -41.49
C ALA A 678 -3.12 25.92 -41.57
N ILE A 679 -3.04 27.22 -41.89
CA ILE A 679 -1.76 27.97 -41.92
C ILE A 679 -1.14 28.06 -40.52
N ASN A 680 -1.94 28.28 -39.48
CA ASN A 680 -1.45 28.33 -38.09
C ASN A 680 -0.83 26.99 -37.67
N GLU A 681 -1.52 25.87 -37.90
CA GLU A 681 -1.02 24.54 -37.58
C GLU A 681 0.21 24.16 -38.41
N GLN A 682 0.24 24.49 -39.71
CA GLN A 682 1.42 24.24 -40.55
C GLN A 682 2.65 25.05 -40.09
N ASN A 683 2.45 26.27 -39.59
CA ASN A 683 3.53 27.06 -38.97
C ASN A 683 3.99 26.47 -37.61
N ALA A 684 3.11 25.82 -36.85
CA ALA A 684 3.49 25.10 -35.64
C ALA A 684 4.34 23.86 -35.97
N ALA A 685 3.95 23.07 -36.99
CA ALA A 685 4.76 21.98 -37.51
C ALA A 685 6.17 22.44 -37.96
N ILE A 686 6.25 23.53 -38.73
CA ILE A 686 7.53 24.14 -39.16
C ILE A 686 8.34 24.68 -37.96
N SER A 687 7.68 25.15 -36.90
CA SER A 687 8.39 25.62 -35.70
C SER A 687 9.07 24.49 -34.92
N LEU A 688 8.57 23.25 -35.05
CA LEU A 688 9.15 22.04 -34.46
C LEU A 688 10.17 21.38 -35.39
N GLU A 689 9.89 21.29 -36.70
CA GLU A 689 10.76 20.69 -37.71
C GLU A 689 11.14 21.67 -38.86
N PRO A 690 11.89 22.77 -38.59
CA PRO A 690 12.08 23.87 -39.54
C PRO A 690 12.87 23.53 -40.82
N LYS A 691 13.42 22.32 -40.93
CA LYS A 691 14.17 21.82 -42.09
C LYS A 691 13.38 20.86 -42.98
N ASN A 692 12.12 20.57 -42.66
CA ASN A 692 11.28 19.70 -43.45
C ASN A 692 10.79 20.43 -44.72
N ALA A 693 11.25 20.01 -45.90
CA ALA A 693 10.96 20.69 -47.16
C ALA A 693 9.49 20.51 -47.61
N ASP A 694 8.87 19.37 -47.31
CA ASP A 694 7.46 19.11 -47.61
C ASP A 694 6.53 20.05 -46.82
N ASP A 695 6.84 20.34 -45.55
CA ASP A 695 6.07 21.30 -44.74
C ASP A 695 6.08 22.72 -45.32
N TRP A 696 7.24 23.20 -45.79
CA TRP A 696 7.34 24.49 -46.48
C TRP A 696 6.60 24.50 -47.82
N ASN A 697 6.62 23.39 -48.58
CA ASN A 697 5.77 23.23 -49.76
C ASN A 697 4.27 23.24 -49.39
N ASN A 698 3.88 22.58 -48.31
CA ASN A 698 2.49 22.51 -47.87
C ASN A 698 2.00 23.89 -47.40
N LEU A 699 2.82 24.63 -46.65
CA LEU A 699 2.56 26.03 -46.30
C LEU A 699 2.35 26.91 -47.55
N GLY A 700 3.20 26.73 -48.58
CA GLY A 700 3.05 27.42 -49.86
C GLY A 700 1.74 27.09 -50.58
N VAL A 701 1.29 25.82 -50.55
CA VAL A 701 -0.02 25.42 -51.08
C VAL A 701 -1.17 26.07 -50.30
N LEU A 702 -1.05 26.18 -48.98
CA LEU A 702 -2.07 26.82 -48.14
C LEU A 702 -2.16 28.33 -48.43
N HIS A 703 -1.04 29.05 -48.47
CA HIS A 703 -1.03 30.47 -48.84
C HIS A 703 -1.54 30.70 -50.27
N ALA A 704 -1.19 29.83 -51.23
CA ALA A 704 -1.72 29.92 -52.60
C ALA A 704 -3.25 29.78 -52.63
N ARG A 705 -3.81 28.81 -51.88
CA ARG A 705 -5.26 28.64 -51.73
C ARG A 705 -5.93 29.80 -50.97
N ASN A 706 -5.22 30.47 -50.07
CA ASN A 706 -5.67 31.64 -49.34
C ASN A 706 -5.56 32.96 -50.16
N GLY A 707 -5.05 32.89 -51.40
CA GLY A 707 -4.87 34.04 -52.30
C GLY A 707 -3.57 34.82 -52.08
N GLU A 708 -2.69 34.35 -51.19
CA GLU A 708 -1.48 35.04 -50.73
C GLU A 708 -0.25 34.63 -51.56
N ALA A 709 -0.36 34.78 -52.89
CA ALA A 709 0.67 34.34 -53.86
C ALA A 709 2.10 34.85 -53.54
N GLY A 710 2.23 36.06 -52.96
CA GLY A 710 3.52 36.64 -52.55
C GLY A 710 4.15 36.03 -51.29
N LEU A 711 3.39 35.25 -50.51
CA LEU A 711 3.92 34.37 -49.46
C LEU A 711 4.23 33.00 -50.06
N ALA A 712 3.23 32.38 -50.71
CA ALA A 712 3.34 31.05 -51.31
C ALA A 712 4.59 30.86 -52.19
N ARG A 713 4.94 31.87 -53.00
CA ARG A 713 6.17 31.90 -53.80
C ARG A 713 7.43 31.73 -52.95
N LYS A 714 7.54 32.45 -51.82
CA LYS A 714 8.67 32.37 -50.89
C LYS A 714 8.74 31.01 -50.21
N ASP A 715 7.60 30.44 -49.85
CA ASP A 715 7.52 29.16 -49.15
C ASP A 715 7.97 28.02 -50.08
N PHE A 716 7.56 28.05 -51.36
CA PHE A 716 8.09 27.15 -52.39
C PHE A 716 9.58 27.40 -52.69
N GLU A 717 10.02 28.66 -52.74
CA GLU A 717 11.45 29.00 -52.89
C GLU A 717 12.28 28.53 -51.68
N HIS A 718 11.71 28.49 -50.47
CA HIS A 718 12.35 27.97 -49.26
C HIS A 718 12.38 26.44 -49.24
N ALA A 719 11.27 25.77 -49.61
CA ALA A 719 11.25 24.32 -49.80
C ALA A 719 12.33 23.87 -50.80
N LEU A 720 12.57 24.65 -51.87
CA LEU A 720 13.62 24.40 -52.86
C LEU A 720 15.04 24.84 -52.43
N MET A 721 15.16 25.60 -51.34
CA MET A 721 16.43 25.87 -50.68
C MET A 721 16.84 24.70 -49.77
N LEU A 722 15.86 24.03 -49.16
CA LEU A 722 16.04 22.84 -48.32
C LEU A 722 16.25 21.57 -49.17
N ASP A 723 15.41 21.33 -50.17
CA ASP A 723 15.60 20.30 -51.20
C ASP A 723 15.48 20.88 -52.63
N PRO A 724 16.62 21.16 -53.30
CA PRO A 724 16.63 21.57 -54.71
C PRO A 724 16.05 20.55 -55.69
N GLN A 725 15.80 19.29 -55.27
CA GLN A 725 15.16 18.25 -56.07
C GLN A 725 13.65 18.12 -55.84
N HIS A 726 13.05 18.91 -54.95
CA HIS A 726 11.64 18.77 -54.58
C HIS A 726 10.73 18.96 -55.82
N ALA A 727 10.03 17.90 -56.21
CA ALA A 727 9.22 17.89 -57.43
C ALA A 727 7.94 18.72 -57.28
N ALA A 728 7.24 18.57 -56.16
CA ALA A 728 5.99 19.29 -55.87
C ALA A 728 6.23 20.81 -55.78
N ALA A 729 7.21 21.26 -55.00
CA ALA A 729 7.51 22.69 -54.85
C ALA A 729 7.85 23.36 -56.19
N ARG A 730 8.65 22.72 -57.06
CA ARG A 730 8.91 23.21 -58.43
C ARG A 730 7.65 23.26 -59.30
N ALA A 731 6.83 22.22 -59.27
CA ALA A 731 5.59 22.16 -60.04
C ALA A 731 4.56 23.19 -59.57
N ASN A 732 4.52 23.50 -58.28
CA ASN A 732 3.62 24.50 -57.70
C ASN A 732 4.11 25.93 -57.96
N LEU A 733 5.40 26.21 -57.77
CA LEU A 733 6.02 27.50 -58.09
C LEU A 733 5.92 27.85 -59.59
N ALA A 734 5.97 26.85 -60.47
CA ALA A 734 5.80 27.05 -61.92
C ALA A 734 4.33 27.29 -62.35
N ARG A 735 3.36 27.14 -61.44
CA ARG A 735 1.91 27.38 -61.67
C ARG A 735 1.41 28.71 -61.08
N LEU A 736 2.29 29.50 -60.43
CA LEU A 736 1.93 30.61 -59.53
C LEU A 736 2.54 31.96 -59.94
#